data_AF-A0A8J2LIG9-F1
#
_entry.id   AF-A0A8J2LIG9-F1
#
_cell.length_a   1.000
_cell.length_b   1.000
_cell.length_c   1.000
_cell.angle_alpha   90.00
_cell.angle_beta   90.00
_cell.angle_gamma   90.00
#
_symmetry.space_group_name_H-M   'P 1'
#
loop_
_entity.id
_entity.type
_entity.pdbx_description
1 polymer ?
#
loop_
_entity_poly.entity_id
_entity_poly.type
_entity_poly.pdbx_seq_one_letter_code
_entity_poly.pdbx_strand_id
1 'polypeptide(L)'
;MTLIFQTVKITLWCLLVLFACLLALPWRLFVYAAAKIWRPELKLTTGFTRISGTLTKGRIAPVNAMTVLTVDGYMDLTEFQNLFDKRILQKRDRNGNPVFGKFYETITHFLGYPFFIKVKNFDLAKHIVVFDYHLEGIDCFDENHLKVYLSNLMNEPWVDGTSYWKVTLIHNYNDQAKTLIIMKWQHVLADGFAMRSVMDAVCTIKSTSDPLAGEGNVTKHKPLDNNSIVYIKLSQFWGTMKALIFFPYELAHFQGQAASHEINLWEKDTNAPNEEYYMNFTKPFPVAAIKSAQAKYSVGFQTLLFSAVSSALERTLKDCQQPVTENVLADCSRPVIPHPEGLTNSFYFGHICAPLFSSSKEVRLLETERSFRAHRVSNISMGLYYVMEMAAVLPSRLPWMSYSYLFQFVHIIFTSFPYYSTGVLLNNVPVSDSFTFFASPHRSADFITLVTGTASQIRFGLSIRKNVISLPPRFVHIIGEYIEEEMEQLCGVIKSAQAKYSVGFQTLLFSAVSSALERALKESQEQVTENLLADCSRPLFWSHLRTLIGHFKRSSITSYGKKLSSTSSIEYLNGFPYYWKDVLFNNMLVSDSFTLFVAPHRSADLITLVTVTASQIRFGLSFQKNVTSLPPRFVHILGEYIEEEMEQL
;
A
#
# COMPACT_ATOMS: atom_id res chain seq x y z
N MET A 1 6.42 1.94 41.49
CA MET A 1 6.61 0.54 41.92
C MET A 1 6.08 -0.47 40.90
N THR A 2 4.87 -0.30 40.36
CA THR A 2 4.26 -1.23 39.38
C THR A 2 5.15 -1.53 38.17
N LEU A 3 5.75 -0.51 37.55
CA LEU A 3 6.67 -0.69 36.41
C LEU A 3 7.88 -1.55 36.79
N ILE A 4 8.52 -1.28 37.93
CA ILE A 4 9.67 -2.06 38.42
C ILE A 4 9.28 -3.52 38.60
N PHE A 5 8.12 -3.79 39.20
CA PHE A 5 7.63 -5.15 39.40
C PHE A 5 7.36 -5.88 38.07
N GLN A 6 6.74 -5.21 37.10
CA GLN A 6 6.55 -5.77 35.75
C GLN A 6 7.88 -6.04 35.05
N THR A 7 8.85 -5.12 35.15
CA THR A 7 10.20 -5.30 34.58
C THR A 7 10.91 -6.50 35.18
N VAL A 8 10.86 -6.66 36.51
CA VAL A 8 11.43 -7.84 37.18
C VAL A 8 10.73 -9.12 36.71
N LYS A 9 9.39 -9.15 36.68
CA LYS A 9 8.60 -10.30 36.21
C LYS A 9 8.97 -10.71 34.79
N ILE A 10 9.03 -9.75 33.86
CA ILE A 10 9.36 -10.00 32.45
C ILE A 10 10.82 -10.41 32.29
N THR A 11 11.74 -9.80 33.04
CA THR A 11 13.15 -10.19 33.04
C THR A 11 13.31 -11.63 33.52
N LEU A 12 12.67 -12.00 34.63
CA LEU A 12 12.68 -13.38 35.14
C LEU A 12 12.07 -14.35 34.13
N TRP A 13 10.98 -13.97 33.46
CA TRP A 13 10.39 -14.77 32.39
C TRP A 13 11.35 -14.94 31.21
N CYS A 14 11.99 -13.87 30.73
CA CYS A 14 13.00 -13.93 29.66
C CYS A 14 14.18 -14.83 30.05
N LEU A 15 14.68 -14.73 31.29
CA LEU A 15 15.75 -15.59 31.81
C LEU A 15 15.32 -17.06 31.89
N LEU A 16 14.08 -17.33 32.31
CA LEU A 16 13.52 -18.68 32.33
C LEU A 16 13.38 -19.25 30.91
N VAL A 17 12.89 -18.46 29.95
CA VAL A 17 12.81 -18.86 28.53
C VAL A 17 14.22 -19.13 27.99
N LEU A 18 15.19 -18.26 28.28
CA LEU A 18 16.58 -18.46 27.86
C LEU A 18 17.17 -19.75 28.45
N PHE A 19 16.99 -19.98 29.75
CA PHE A 19 17.43 -21.21 30.41
C PHE A 19 16.78 -22.46 29.81
N ALA A 20 15.45 -22.42 29.58
CA ALA A 20 14.74 -23.51 28.91
C ALA A 20 15.25 -23.74 27.48
N CYS A 21 15.56 -22.69 26.73
CA CYS A 21 16.17 -22.79 25.40
C CYS A 21 17.57 -23.41 25.44
N LEU A 22 18.39 -23.05 26.43
CA LEU A 22 19.73 -23.64 26.63
C LEU A 22 19.63 -25.14 26.93
N LEU A 23 18.68 -25.56 27.77
CA LEU A 23 18.42 -26.97 28.06
C LEU A 23 17.82 -27.73 26.87
N ALA A 24 16.98 -27.07 26.07
CA ALA A 24 16.36 -27.69 24.89
C ALA A 24 17.29 -27.74 23.68
N LEU A 25 18.36 -26.96 23.64
CA LEU A 25 19.28 -26.91 22.50
C LEU A 25 19.96 -28.26 22.22
N PRO A 26 20.56 -28.97 23.21
CA PRO A 26 21.09 -30.32 23.00
C PRO A 26 20.04 -31.29 22.45
N TRP A 27 18.81 -31.23 22.97
CA TRP A 27 17.71 -32.07 22.48
C TRP A 27 17.35 -31.73 21.03
N ARG A 28 17.26 -30.45 20.67
CA ARG A 28 17.02 -30.01 19.29
C ARG A 28 18.12 -30.49 18.35
N LEU A 29 19.39 -30.40 18.77
CA LEU A 29 20.52 -30.91 18.00
C LEU A 29 20.43 -32.42 17.79
N PHE A 30 20.07 -33.16 18.84
CA PHE A 30 19.79 -34.60 18.75
C PHE A 30 18.66 -34.90 17.76
N VAL A 31 17.51 -34.22 17.86
CA VAL A 31 16.38 -34.41 16.94
C VAL A 31 16.79 -34.11 15.50
N TYR A 32 17.60 -33.08 15.28
CA TYR A 32 18.12 -32.77 13.95
C TYR A 32 19.06 -33.85 13.40
N ALA A 33 19.99 -34.33 14.22
CA ALA A 33 20.88 -35.44 13.84
C ALA A 33 20.07 -36.71 13.53
N ALA A 34 19.11 -37.05 14.40
CA ALA A 34 18.20 -38.17 14.22
C ALA A 34 17.37 -38.03 12.93
N ALA A 35 16.85 -36.83 12.63
CA ALA A 35 16.14 -36.56 11.39
C ALA A 35 17.05 -36.77 10.18
N LYS A 36 18.31 -36.31 10.22
CA LYS A 36 19.26 -36.52 9.11
C LYS A 36 19.61 -37.99 8.87
N ILE A 37 19.64 -38.81 9.92
CA ILE A 37 19.96 -40.24 9.81
C ILE A 37 18.74 -41.04 9.37
N TRP A 38 17.60 -40.85 10.03
CA TRP A 38 16.41 -41.70 9.83
C TRP A 38 15.40 -41.15 8.82
N ARG A 39 15.42 -39.85 8.55
CA ARG A 39 14.44 -39.14 7.70
C ARG A 39 15.11 -38.02 6.89
N PRO A 40 16.11 -38.35 6.04
CA PRO A 40 16.96 -37.37 5.36
C PRO A 40 16.19 -36.40 4.45
N GLU A 41 14.96 -36.74 4.06
CA GLU A 41 14.07 -35.88 3.27
C GLU A 41 13.51 -34.68 4.06
N LEU A 42 13.59 -34.68 5.39
CA LEU A 42 13.09 -33.60 6.23
C LEU A 42 14.00 -32.36 6.16
N LYS A 43 13.37 -31.20 6.00
CA LYS A 43 14.03 -29.88 6.01
C LYS A 43 13.62 -29.08 7.23
N LEU A 44 14.58 -28.37 7.82
CA LEU A 44 14.32 -27.53 8.98
C LEU A 44 13.42 -26.35 8.62
N THR A 45 12.48 -26.06 9.52
CA THR A 45 11.67 -24.85 9.53
C THR A 45 12.41 -23.72 10.25
N THR A 46 12.18 -22.45 9.87
CA THR A 46 12.66 -21.25 10.59
C THR A 46 11.81 -20.94 11.83
N GLY A 47 12.18 -19.97 12.66
CA GLY A 47 11.49 -19.72 13.94
C GLY A 47 10.01 -19.40 13.80
N PHE A 48 9.65 -18.33 13.10
CA PHE A 48 8.23 -17.98 12.88
C PHE A 48 7.45 -19.03 12.09
N THR A 49 8.12 -19.70 11.14
CA THR A 49 7.57 -20.86 10.44
C THR A 49 7.16 -21.95 11.43
N ARG A 50 7.97 -22.23 12.45
CA ARG A 50 7.60 -23.24 13.47
C ARG A 50 6.34 -22.84 14.19
N ILE A 51 6.31 -21.63 14.76
CA ILE A 51 5.15 -21.12 15.53
C ILE A 51 3.87 -21.29 14.69
N SER A 52 3.91 -20.88 13.43
CA SER A 52 2.78 -20.98 12.50
C SER A 52 2.45 -22.43 12.10
N GLY A 53 3.44 -23.33 12.04
CA GLY A 53 3.28 -24.73 11.62
C GLY A 53 2.76 -25.68 12.72
N THR A 54 2.79 -25.26 13.99
CA THR A 54 2.57 -26.12 15.17
C THR A 54 1.14 -26.65 15.35
N LEU A 55 0.14 -26.07 14.67
CA LEU A 55 -1.29 -26.37 14.88
C LEU A 55 -2.00 -26.99 13.66
N THR A 56 -1.25 -27.55 12.71
CA THR A 56 -1.79 -27.95 11.40
C THR A 56 -2.53 -29.30 11.32
N LYS A 57 -2.53 -30.14 12.36
CA LYS A 57 -3.23 -31.45 12.28
C LYS A 57 -4.73 -31.34 12.55
N GLY A 58 -5.53 -31.47 11.50
CA GLY A 58 -6.99 -31.67 11.57
C GLY A 58 -7.80 -30.49 12.14
N ARG A 59 -7.21 -29.29 12.20
CA ARG A 59 -7.87 -28.04 12.62
C ARG A 59 -7.66 -26.97 11.56
N ILE A 60 -8.45 -25.90 11.62
CA ILE A 60 -8.21 -24.70 10.81
C ILE A 60 -6.77 -24.28 11.11
N ALA A 61 -5.92 -24.25 10.08
CA ALA A 61 -4.52 -23.88 10.31
C ALA A 61 -4.48 -22.50 10.95
N PRO A 62 -3.56 -22.30 11.91
CA PRO A 62 -3.68 -21.18 12.82
C PRO A 62 -3.68 -19.86 12.07
N VAL A 63 -2.74 -19.70 11.14
CA VAL A 63 -2.53 -18.44 10.43
C VAL A 63 -2.69 -18.65 8.93
N ASN A 64 -3.79 -18.17 8.37
CA ASN A 64 -4.07 -18.17 6.94
C ASN A 64 -3.99 -16.75 6.38
N ALA A 65 -3.60 -16.63 5.13
CA ALA A 65 -3.70 -15.39 4.38
C ALA A 65 -4.34 -15.67 3.02
N MET A 66 -4.91 -14.63 2.42
CA MET A 66 -5.46 -14.70 1.07
C MET A 66 -5.12 -13.43 0.32
N THR A 67 -4.66 -13.52 -0.93
CA THR A 67 -4.51 -12.38 -1.83
C THR A 67 -5.48 -12.53 -2.98
N VAL A 68 -6.22 -11.45 -3.24
CA VAL A 68 -7.17 -11.33 -4.34
C VAL A 68 -6.57 -10.41 -5.39
N LEU A 69 -6.62 -10.82 -6.66
CA LEU A 69 -6.33 -10.01 -7.84
C LEU A 69 -7.59 -9.94 -8.69
N THR A 70 -7.91 -8.75 -9.20
CA THR A 70 -8.93 -8.58 -10.26
C THR A 70 -8.21 -8.30 -11.57
N VAL A 71 -8.50 -9.12 -12.58
CA VAL A 71 -7.85 -9.07 -13.89
C VAL A 71 -8.89 -8.73 -14.95
N ASP A 72 -8.60 -7.76 -15.81
CA ASP A 72 -9.52 -7.25 -16.84
C ASP A 72 -9.57 -8.18 -18.05
N GLY A 73 -10.24 -9.32 -17.91
CA GLY A 73 -10.49 -10.25 -19.00
C GLY A 73 -10.89 -11.63 -18.50
N TYR A 74 -11.07 -12.54 -19.45
CA TYR A 74 -11.16 -13.97 -19.19
C TYR A 74 -9.75 -14.55 -19.09
N MET A 75 -9.46 -15.26 -18.00
CA MET A 75 -8.19 -15.96 -17.80
C MET A 75 -8.45 -17.46 -17.85
N ASP A 76 -7.97 -18.14 -18.89
CA ASP A 76 -8.15 -19.58 -19.00
C ASP A 76 -7.39 -20.35 -17.91
N LEU A 77 -8.01 -21.41 -17.38
CA LEU A 77 -7.41 -22.23 -16.32
C LEU A 77 -6.09 -22.86 -16.75
N THR A 78 -6.07 -23.46 -17.94
CA THR A 78 -4.89 -24.18 -18.45
C THR A 78 -3.77 -23.19 -18.76
N GLU A 79 -4.12 -22.05 -19.34
CA GLU A 79 -3.18 -20.95 -19.58
C GLU A 79 -2.57 -20.44 -18.27
N PHE A 80 -3.39 -20.18 -17.25
CA PHE A 80 -2.90 -19.72 -15.95
C PHE A 80 -2.04 -20.78 -15.24
N GLN A 81 -2.41 -22.06 -15.29
CA GLN A 81 -1.60 -23.16 -14.76
C GLN A 81 -0.22 -23.21 -15.44
N ASN A 82 -0.17 -23.14 -16.77
CA ASN A 82 1.07 -23.11 -17.53
C ASN A 82 1.93 -21.87 -17.20
N LEU A 83 1.29 -20.72 -17.05
CA LEU A 83 1.95 -19.47 -16.65
C LEU A 83 2.56 -19.61 -15.25
N PHE A 84 1.79 -20.11 -14.30
CA PHE A 84 2.21 -20.29 -12.91
C PHE A 84 3.35 -21.29 -12.81
N ASP A 85 3.25 -22.43 -13.49
CA ASP A 85 4.32 -23.43 -13.53
C ASP A 85 5.62 -22.83 -14.05
N LYS A 86 5.57 -22.19 -15.23
CA LYS A 86 6.73 -21.57 -15.88
C LYS A 86 7.36 -20.46 -15.04
N ARG A 87 6.56 -19.55 -14.46
CA ARG A 87 7.08 -18.33 -13.80
C ARG A 87 7.40 -18.51 -12.32
N ILE A 88 6.75 -19.46 -11.66
CA ILE A 88 6.87 -19.67 -10.22
C ILE A 88 7.55 -21.00 -9.92
N LEU A 89 6.94 -22.10 -10.33
CA LEU A 89 7.39 -23.43 -9.94
C LEU A 89 8.72 -23.83 -10.60
N GLN A 90 8.92 -23.42 -11.85
CA GLN A 90 10.16 -23.62 -12.61
C GLN A 90 11.21 -22.53 -12.37
N LYS A 91 10.89 -21.45 -11.63
CA LYS A 91 11.85 -20.38 -11.36
C LYS A 91 13.05 -20.92 -10.57
N ARG A 92 14.26 -20.65 -11.07
CA ARG A 92 15.52 -21.03 -10.42
C ARG A 92 16.34 -19.80 -10.02
N ASP A 93 17.05 -19.92 -8.92
CA ASP A 93 18.07 -18.94 -8.51
C ASP A 93 19.35 -19.11 -9.35
N ARG A 94 20.38 -18.31 -9.06
CA ARG A 94 21.67 -18.38 -9.76
C ARG A 94 22.41 -19.72 -9.57
N ASN A 95 22.06 -20.48 -8.56
CA ASN A 95 22.65 -21.78 -8.23
C ASN A 95 21.82 -22.94 -8.80
N GLY A 96 20.75 -22.67 -9.55
CA GLY A 96 19.86 -23.70 -10.08
C GLY A 96 18.86 -24.26 -9.06
N ASN A 97 18.73 -23.67 -7.87
CA ASN A 97 17.74 -24.10 -6.88
C ASN A 97 16.37 -23.47 -7.15
N PRO A 98 15.26 -24.16 -6.86
CA PRO A 98 13.93 -23.56 -6.93
C PRO A 98 13.78 -22.36 -5.98
N VAL A 99 13.47 -21.18 -6.52
CA VAL A 99 13.26 -19.96 -5.70
C VAL A 99 12.06 -20.12 -4.77
N PHE A 100 10.97 -20.69 -5.30
CA PHE A 100 9.73 -20.91 -4.56
C PHE A 100 9.50 -22.39 -4.24
N GLY A 101 10.57 -23.09 -3.84
CA GLY A 101 10.54 -24.54 -3.61
C GLY A 101 9.52 -25.04 -2.59
N LYS A 102 9.08 -24.19 -1.64
CA LYS A 102 8.09 -24.57 -0.62
C LYS A 102 6.68 -24.82 -1.18
N PHE A 103 6.37 -24.43 -2.42
CA PHE A 103 5.12 -24.81 -3.07
C PHE A 103 4.99 -26.33 -3.29
N TYR A 104 6.11 -27.05 -3.26
CA TYR A 104 6.15 -28.52 -3.31
C TYR A 104 6.22 -29.17 -1.93
N GLU A 105 6.12 -28.38 -0.86
CA GLU A 105 6.38 -28.84 0.50
C GLU A 105 5.13 -28.68 1.37
N THR A 106 5.05 -29.53 2.39
CA THR A 106 4.07 -29.47 3.47
C THR A 106 4.78 -29.59 4.81
N ILE A 107 4.05 -29.40 5.92
CA ILE A 107 4.61 -29.55 7.26
C ILE A 107 4.32 -30.95 7.80
N THR A 108 5.36 -31.60 8.30
CA THR A 108 5.25 -32.81 9.12
C THR A 108 5.93 -32.60 10.47
N HIS A 109 5.72 -33.50 11.42
CA HIS A 109 6.31 -33.41 12.75
C HIS A 109 7.19 -34.62 13.02
N PHE A 110 8.36 -34.37 13.61
CA PHE A 110 9.31 -35.40 14.03
C PHE A 110 9.86 -35.06 15.42
N LEU A 111 9.68 -35.98 16.38
CA LEU A 111 10.06 -35.81 17.79
C LEU A 111 9.62 -34.46 18.41
N GLY A 112 8.41 -34.01 18.07
CA GLY A 112 7.82 -32.78 18.62
C GLY A 112 8.19 -31.48 17.88
N TYR A 113 8.96 -31.55 16.80
CA TYR A 113 9.37 -30.40 15.98
C TYR A 113 8.78 -30.43 14.58
N PRO A 114 8.41 -29.27 13.99
CA PRO A 114 7.88 -29.22 12.64
C PRO A 114 9.02 -29.17 11.61
N PHE A 115 8.87 -29.93 10.53
CA PHE A 115 9.79 -30.00 9.41
C PHE A 115 9.02 -29.82 8.10
N PHE A 116 9.66 -29.21 7.11
CA PHE A 116 9.17 -29.28 5.74
C PHE A 116 9.48 -30.66 5.17
N ILE A 117 8.53 -31.22 4.44
CA ILE A 117 8.67 -32.45 3.67
C ILE A 117 8.07 -32.24 2.29
N LYS A 118 8.68 -32.82 1.25
CA LYS A 118 8.11 -32.76 -0.11
C LYS A 118 6.80 -33.53 -0.19
N VAL A 119 5.82 -32.97 -0.89
CA VAL A 119 4.58 -33.65 -1.25
C VAL A 119 4.90 -34.73 -2.28
N LYS A 120 4.56 -35.99 -1.99
CA LYS A 120 4.94 -37.14 -2.84
C LYS A 120 4.26 -37.10 -4.22
N ASN A 121 2.98 -36.73 -4.24
CA ASN A 121 2.15 -36.73 -5.45
C ASN A 121 1.63 -35.29 -5.70
N PHE A 122 2.56 -34.35 -5.83
CA PHE A 122 2.21 -32.96 -6.12
C PHE A 122 1.52 -32.87 -7.49
N ASP A 123 0.36 -32.23 -7.52
CA ASP A 123 -0.45 -32.07 -8.72
C ASP A 123 -0.98 -30.64 -8.78
N LEU A 124 -0.49 -29.87 -9.77
CA LEU A 124 -0.83 -28.46 -9.94
C LEU A 124 -2.33 -28.25 -10.17
N ALA A 125 -3.00 -29.19 -10.84
CA ALA A 125 -4.43 -29.08 -11.16
C ALA A 125 -5.33 -29.14 -9.92
N LYS A 126 -4.83 -29.71 -8.81
CA LYS A 126 -5.53 -29.71 -7.52
C LYS A 126 -5.33 -28.41 -6.74
N HIS A 127 -4.27 -27.66 -7.05
CA HIS A 127 -3.96 -26.41 -6.38
C HIS A 127 -4.54 -25.20 -7.10
N ILE A 128 -4.74 -25.26 -8.41
CA ILE A 128 -5.30 -24.16 -9.20
C ILE A 128 -6.61 -24.64 -9.82
N VAL A 129 -7.72 -24.10 -9.36
CA VAL A 129 -9.08 -24.52 -9.72
C VAL A 129 -9.93 -23.34 -10.19
N VAL A 130 -10.99 -23.63 -10.96
CA VAL A 130 -12.06 -22.67 -11.26
C VAL A 130 -13.20 -22.92 -10.30
N PHE A 131 -13.77 -21.85 -9.75
CA PHE A 131 -15.01 -21.90 -8.99
C PHE A 131 -16.17 -21.46 -9.89
N ASP A 132 -17.04 -22.42 -10.20
CA ASP A 132 -18.24 -22.21 -10.99
C ASP A 132 -19.43 -21.95 -10.06
N TYR A 133 -19.71 -20.67 -9.82
CA TYR A 133 -20.76 -20.24 -8.90
C TYR A 133 -22.18 -20.51 -9.42
N HIS A 134 -22.35 -20.76 -10.73
CA HIS A 134 -23.65 -21.13 -11.28
C HIS A 134 -24.10 -22.52 -10.78
N LEU A 135 -23.15 -23.40 -10.46
CA LEU A 135 -23.45 -24.68 -9.82
C LEU A 135 -23.99 -24.53 -8.39
N GLU A 136 -23.73 -23.38 -7.74
CA GLU A 136 -24.31 -23.02 -6.45
C GLU A 136 -25.63 -22.24 -6.57
N GLY A 137 -26.17 -22.08 -7.79
CA GLY A 137 -27.41 -21.34 -8.04
C GLY A 137 -27.26 -19.82 -7.92
N ILE A 138 -26.03 -19.30 -8.08
CA ILE A 138 -25.76 -17.86 -8.10
C ILE A 138 -25.79 -17.38 -9.56
N ASP A 139 -26.64 -16.40 -9.85
CA ASP A 139 -26.76 -15.84 -11.21
C ASP A 139 -25.61 -14.88 -11.53
N CYS A 140 -25.24 -14.02 -10.58
CA CYS A 140 -24.17 -13.03 -10.69
C CYS A 140 -23.29 -13.06 -9.44
N PHE A 141 -21.98 -13.21 -9.62
CA PHE A 141 -21.02 -13.20 -8.52
C PHE A 141 -20.54 -11.78 -8.23
N ASP A 142 -21.20 -11.12 -7.28
CA ASP A 142 -20.92 -9.73 -6.90
C ASP A 142 -19.97 -9.58 -5.69
N GLU A 143 -19.74 -8.34 -5.23
CA GLU A 143 -18.91 -8.06 -4.03
C GLU A 143 -19.45 -8.72 -2.75
N ASN A 144 -20.77 -8.88 -2.59
CA ASN A 144 -21.34 -9.50 -1.40
C ASN A 144 -21.11 -11.01 -1.41
N HIS A 145 -21.33 -11.66 -2.56
CA HIS A 145 -21.01 -13.07 -2.75
C HIS A 145 -19.51 -13.32 -2.54
N LEU A 146 -18.64 -12.43 -3.03
CA LEU A 146 -17.20 -12.52 -2.80
C LEU A 146 -16.85 -12.45 -1.30
N LYS A 147 -17.47 -11.57 -0.50
CA LYS A 147 -17.21 -11.47 0.95
C LYS A 147 -17.58 -12.76 1.69
N VAL A 148 -18.73 -13.35 1.35
CA VAL A 148 -19.17 -14.64 1.90
C VAL A 148 -18.21 -15.76 1.48
N TYR A 149 -17.88 -15.83 0.19
CA TYR A 149 -16.93 -16.82 -0.36
C TYR A 149 -15.56 -16.73 0.30
N LEU A 150 -15.00 -15.52 0.45
CA LEU A 150 -13.71 -15.30 1.13
C LEU A 150 -13.77 -15.71 2.60
N SER A 151 -14.87 -15.44 3.29
CA SER A 151 -15.07 -15.90 4.67
C SER A 151 -15.05 -17.43 4.75
N ASN A 152 -15.79 -18.11 3.89
CA ASN A 152 -15.81 -19.58 3.84
C ASN A 152 -14.43 -20.15 3.47
N LEU A 153 -13.80 -19.59 2.45
CA LEU A 153 -12.50 -20.02 1.96
C LEU A 153 -11.39 -19.84 3.01
N MET A 154 -11.39 -18.75 3.79
CA MET A 154 -10.39 -18.56 4.86
C MET A 154 -10.50 -19.64 5.95
N ASN A 155 -11.73 -20.03 6.29
CA ASN A 155 -12.03 -20.97 7.36
C ASN A 155 -11.95 -22.43 6.90
N GLU A 156 -11.88 -22.70 5.59
CA GLU A 156 -11.67 -24.06 5.04
C GLU A 156 -10.35 -24.66 5.60
N PRO A 157 -10.37 -25.85 6.23
CA PRO A 157 -9.16 -26.50 6.72
C PRO A 157 -8.25 -26.95 5.56
N TRP A 158 -6.95 -27.10 5.82
CA TRP A 158 -6.04 -27.64 4.81
C TRP A 158 -6.12 -29.15 4.75
N VAL A 159 -5.99 -29.70 3.54
CA VAL A 159 -5.98 -31.15 3.34
C VAL A 159 -4.63 -31.72 3.75
N ASP A 160 -4.64 -32.71 4.65
CA ASP A 160 -3.44 -33.39 5.14
C ASP A 160 -2.59 -33.93 3.97
N GLY A 161 -1.27 -33.72 4.06
CA GLY A 161 -0.31 -34.21 3.06
C GLY A 161 -0.23 -33.40 1.77
N THR A 162 -1.03 -32.33 1.62
CA THR A 162 -0.93 -31.39 0.50
C THR A 162 -0.09 -30.16 0.87
N SER A 163 0.39 -29.42 -0.13
CA SER A 163 1.04 -28.13 0.12
C SER A 163 0.01 -27.08 0.50
N TYR A 164 0.32 -26.21 1.45
CA TYR A 164 -0.66 -25.30 2.07
C TYR A 164 -0.89 -24.02 1.27
N TRP A 165 -1.26 -24.18 0.00
CA TRP A 165 -1.68 -23.08 -0.88
C TRP A 165 -2.72 -23.56 -1.90
N LYS A 166 -3.57 -22.65 -2.35
CA LYS A 166 -4.64 -22.89 -3.32
C LYS A 166 -4.91 -21.60 -4.09
N VAL A 167 -5.15 -21.70 -5.40
CA VAL A 167 -5.59 -20.61 -6.26
C VAL A 167 -6.97 -20.94 -6.80
N THR A 168 -7.90 -20.01 -6.63
CA THR A 168 -9.24 -20.11 -7.22
C THR A 168 -9.40 -19.02 -8.26
N LEU A 169 -9.83 -19.40 -9.46
CA LEU A 169 -10.26 -18.49 -10.52
C LEU A 169 -11.78 -18.36 -10.48
N ILE A 170 -12.29 -17.13 -10.53
CA ILE A 170 -13.73 -16.85 -10.66
C ILE A 170 -13.92 -15.93 -11.87
N HIS A 171 -14.62 -16.40 -12.90
CA HIS A 171 -14.86 -15.64 -14.11
C HIS A 171 -16.12 -14.78 -14.01
N ASN A 172 -16.27 -13.82 -14.93
CA ASN A 172 -17.46 -12.97 -15.04
C ASN A 172 -17.82 -12.21 -13.74
N TYR A 173 -16.82 -11.73 -13.02
CA TYR A 173 -17.02 -11.03 -11.75
C TYR A 173 -17.79 -9.72 -11.94
N ASN A 174 -18.84 -9.49 -11.14
CA ASN A 174 -19.78 -8.35 -11.27
C ASN A 174 -20.38 -8.21 -12.69
N ASP A 175 -20.73 -9.33 -13.34
CA ASP A 175 -21.23 -9.37 -14.73
C ASP A 175 -20.32 -8.67 -15.77
N GLN A 176 -19.05 -8.52 -15.43
CA GLN A 176 -18.04 -7.94 -16.31
C GLN A 176 -17.11 -9.04 -16.79
N ALA A 177 -16.50 -8.87 -17.96
CA ALA A 177 -15.45 -9.74 -18.47
C ALA A 177 -14.16 -9.57 -17.63
N LYS A 178 -14.21 -9.98 -16.37
CA LYS A 178 -13.16 -9.90 -15.36
C LYS A 178 -13.02 -11.25 -14.69
N THR A 179 -11.78 -11.61 -14.37
CA THR A 179 -11.47 -12.80 -13.60
C THR A 179 -10.88 -12.40 -12.26
N LEU A 180 -11.46 -12.92 -11.17
CA LEU A 180 -10.83 -12.89 -9.86
C LEU A 180 -9.85 -14.05 -9.73
N ILE A 181 -8.69 -13.76 -9.16
CA ILE A 181 -7.69 -14.76 -8.82
C ILE A 181 -7.46 -14.66 -7.32
N ILE A 182 -7.91 -15.68 -6.58
CA ILE A 182 -7.85 -15.72 -5.13
C ILE A 182 -6.80 -16.75 -4.73
N MET A 183 -5.68 -16.28 -4.19
CA MET A 183 -4.59 -17.11 -3.70
C MET A 183 -4.66 -17.22 -2.19
N LYS A 184 -5.09 -18.38 -1.71
CA LYS A 184 -5.06 -18.75 -0.29
C LYS A 184 -3.75 -19.46 0.02
N TRP A 185 -3.14 -19.14 1.14
CA TRP A 185 -1.91 -19.77 1.62
C TRP A 185 -1.86 -19.79 3.15
N GLN A 186 -1.21 -20.81 3.69
CA GLN A 186 -0.85 -20.82 5.10
C GLN A 186 0.41 -19.99 5.32
N HIS A 187 0.41 -19.18 6.37
CA HIS A 187 1.51 -18.28 6.71
C HIS A 187 2.82 -18.98 7.08
N VAL A 188 2.85 -20.32 7.15
CA VAL A 188 4.11 -21.08 7.27
C VAL A 188 4.96 -20.96 6.02
N LEU A 189 4.34 -20.79 4.85
CA LEU A 189 5.03 -20.81 3.56
C LEU A 189 5.74 -19.47 3.33
N ALA A 190 5.02 -18.37 3.55
CA ALA A 190 5.42 -17.03 3.19
C ALA A 190 4.87 -16.04 4.22
N ASP A 191 5.61 -14.95 4.44
CA ASP A 191 5.02 -13.70 4.92
C ASP A 191 4.57 -12.83 3.74
N GLY A 192 4.00 -11.65 4.02
CA GLY A 192 3.50 -10.80 2.94
C GLY A 192 4.57 -10.26 1.98
N PHE A 193 5.85 -10.20 2.36
CA PHE A 193 6.92 -9.83 1.42
C PHE A 193 7.20 -10.97 0.44
N ALA A 194 7.28 -12.20 0.94
CA ALA A 194 7.40 -13.39 0.11
C ALA A 194 6.16 -13.60 -0.78
N MET A 195 4.96 -13.39 -0.24
CA MET A 195 3.70 -13.39 -1.00
C MET A 195 3.75 -12.39 -2.15
N ARG A 196 4.18 -11.16 -1.87
CA ARG A 196 4.35 -10.14 -2.89
C ARG A 196 5.36 -10.56 -3.96
N SER A 197 6.47 -11.15 -3.56
CA SER A 197 7.50 -11.66 -4.48
C SER A 197 6.95 -12.74 -5.44
N VAL A 198 5.99 -13.55 -4.99
CA VAL A 198 5.26 -14.48 -5.87
C VAL A 198 4.39 -13.71 -6.84
N MET A 199 3.62 -12.73 -6.36
CA MET A 199 2.75 -11.93 -7.22
C MET A 199 3.51 -11.15 -8.29
N ASP A 200 4.65 -10.55 -7.94
CA ASP A 200 5.55 -9.87 -8.88
C ASP A 200 6.18 -10.84 -9.88
N ALA A 201 6.35 -12.11 -9.52
CA ALA A 201 6.88 -13.12 -10.42
C ALA A 201 5.80 -13.69 -11.37
N VAL A 202 4.56 -13.84 -10.91
CA VAL A 202 3.43 -14.25 -11.75
C VAL A 202 3.09 -13.14 -12.74
N CYS A 203 3.09 -11.89 -12.29
CA CYS A 203 2.78 -10.73 -13.11
C CYS A 203 4.00 -10.23 -13.90
N THR A 204 3.74 -9.56 -15.00
CA THR A 204 4.70 -8.71 -15.71
C THR A 204 4.41 -7.26 -15.38
N ILE A 205 5.40 -6.56 -14.82
CA ILE A 205 5.34 -5.12 -14.68
C ILE A 205 5.68 -4.56 -16.07
N LYS A 206 4.73 -3.93 -16.77
CA LYS A 206 5.13 -3.09 -17.90
C LYS A 206 6.07 -2.05 -17.33
N SER A 207 7.31 -2.02 -17.81
CA SER A 207 8.22 -0.91 -17.58
C SER A 207 7.58 0.30 -18.27
N THR A 208 6.61 0.93 -17.61
CA THR A 208 6.17 2.25 -17.98
C THR A 208 7.42 3.10 -17.85
N SER A 209 7.86 3.68 -18.97
CA SER A 209 8.93 4.69 -19.02
C SER A 209 8.56 5.97 -18.26
N ASP A 210 7.62 5.88 -17.32
CA ASP A 210 7.12 6.95 -16.49
C ASP A 210 8.17 7.25 -15.42
N PRO A 211 8.92 8.36 -15.53
CA PRO A 211 9.97 8.71 -14.59
C PRO A 211 9.40 9.04 -13.19
N LEU A 212 8.07 9.23 -13.06
CA LEU A 212 7.37 9.49 -11.81
C LEU A 212 6.94 8.22 -11.06
N ALA A 213 6.92 7.07 -11.74
CA ALA A 213 7.13 5.78 -11.07
C ALA A 213 8.62 5.67 -10.71
N GLY A 214 9.16 6.77 -10.14
CA GLY A 214 10.59 7.03 -9.97
C GLY A 214 11.18 5.78 -9.42
N GLU A 215 12.06 5.17 -10.22
CA GLU A 215 12.52 3.80 -10.09
C GLU A 215 12.37 3.44 -8.64
N GLY A 216 11.26 2.76 -8.34
CA GLY A 216 11.15 2.06 -7.09
C GLY A 216 12.19 0.99 -7.24
N ASN A 217 13.47 1.34 -7.07
CA ASN A 217 14.35 0.95 -6.00
C ASN A 217 13.61 0.16 -4.88
N VAL A 218 12.77 -0.84 -5.23
CA VAL A 218 13.20 -2.23 -5.10
C VAL A 218 14.61 -2.24 -5.67
N THR A 219 15.53 -1.73 -4.86
CA THR A 219 16.94 -1.75 -5.18
C THR A 219 17.09 -3.23 -5.42
N LYS A 220 17.35 -3.62 -6.67
CA LYS A 220 18.04 -4.88 -6.90
C LYS A 220 19.28 -4.64 -6.08
N HIS A 221 19.25 -5.06 -4.80
CA HIS A 221 20.17 -4.60 -3.80
C HIS A 221 21.51 -4.82 -4.45
N LYS A 222 22.19 -3.73 -4.82
CA LYS A 222 23.48 -3.86 -5.51
C LYS A 222 24.24 -4.82 -4.62
N PRO A 223 24.69 -5.97 -5.16
CA PRO A 223 25.28 -7.01 -4.33
C PRO A 223 26.29 -6.31 -3.44
N LEU A 224 26.00 -6.34 -2.14
CA LEU A 224 26.76 -5.55 -1.16
C LEU A 224 28.21 -5.97 -1.32
N ASP A 225 29.13 -5.02 -1.40
CA ASP A 225 30.55 -5.37 -1.39
C ASP A 225 30.88 -6.15 -0.10
N ASN A 226 31.91 -6.99 -0.14
CA ASN A 226 32.23 -7.86 1.00
C ASN A 226 32.47 -7.09 2.30
N ASN A 227 32.96 -5.84 2.21
CA ASN A 227 33.19 -4.98 3.36
C ASN A 227 31.88 -4.49 3.99
N SER A 228 30.91 -4.11 3.16
CA SER A 228 29.55 -3.75 3.56
C SER A 228 28.86 -4.93 4.22
N ILE A 229 29.10 -6.17 3.74
CA ILE A 229 28.55 -7.38 4.39
C ILE A 229 29.09 -7.54 5.82
N VAL A 230 30.39 -7.36 6.05
CA VAL A 230 30.97 -7.46 7.41
C VAL A 230 30.41 -6.37 8.31
N TYR A 231 30.37 -5.11 7.84
CA TYR A 231 29.80 -4.00 8.59
C TYR A 231 28.31 -4.21 8.90
N ILE A 232 27.53 -4.70 7.95
CA ILE A 232 26.12 -5.03 8.13
C ILE A 232 25.96 -6.16 9.14
N LYS A 233 26.77 -7.22 9.07
CA LYS A 233 26.72 -8.31 10.06
C LYS A 233 27.08 -7.84 11.46
N LEU A 234 28.11 -7.01 11.59
CA LEU A 234 28.54 -6.48 12.88
C LEU A 234 27.51 -5.51 13.47
N SER A 235 26.96 -4.61 12.66
CA SER A 235 25.88 -3.71 13.07
C SER A 235 24.59 -4.45 13.42
N GLN A 236 24.25 -5.50 12.68
CA GLN A 236 23.15 -6.42 13.02
C GLN A 236 23.42 -7.14 14.34
N PHE A 237 24.64 -7.62 14.58
CA PHE A 237 25.01 -8.25 15.85
C PHE A 237 24.84 -7.29 17.03
N TRP A 238 25.40 -6.07 16.94
CA TRP A 238 25.24 -5.06 17.99
C TRP A 238 23.79 -4.62 18.17
N GLY A 239 23.04 -4.45 17.08
CA GLY A 239 21.61 -4.17 17.11
C GLY A 239 20.82 -5.29 17.80
N THR A 240 21.18 -6.55 17.54
CA THR A 240 20.61 -7.73 18.20
C THR A 240 20.90 -7.71 19.70
N MET A 241 22.16 -7.49 20.09
CA MET A 241 22.57 -7.45 21.50
C MET A 241 21.87 -6.31 22.24
N LYS A 242 21.82 -5.12 21.64
CA LYS A 242 21.07 -3.98 22.18
C LYS A 242 19.59 -4.34 22.35
N ALA A 243 18.96 -4.90 21.32
CA ALA A 243 17.57 -5.30 21.40
C ALA A 243 17.33 -6.30 22.53
N LEU A 244 18.14 -7.35 22.66
CA LEU A 244 17.99 -8.35 23.72
C LEU A 244 18.21 -7.79 25.13
N ILE A 245 19.15 -6.86 25.31
CA ILE A 245 19.44 -6.23 26.60
C ILE A 245 18.30 -5.30 27.03
N PHE A 246 17.80 -4.45 26.12
CA PHE A 246 16.76 -3.47 26.44
C PHE A 246 15.33 -4.03 26.35
N PHE A 247 15.14 -5.17 25.66
CA PHE A 247 13.84 -5.77 25.41
C PHE A 247 13.01 -6.00 26.68
N PRO A 248 13.54 -6.57 27.79
CA PRO A 248 12.73 -6.79 28.99
C PRO A 248 12.18 -5.48 29.58
N TYR A 249 12.98 -4.43 29.60
CA TYR A 249 12.57 -3.11 30.08
C TYR A 249 11.54 -2.48 29.14
N GLU A 250 11.81 -2.44 27.84
CA GLU A 250 10.89 -1.85 26.86
C GLU A 250 9.56 -2.62 26.84
N LEU A 251 9.58 -3.96 26.86
CA LEU A 251 8.37 -4.80 26.93
C LEU A 251 7.61 -4.58 28.25
N ALA A 252 8.30 -4.38 29.38
CA ALA A 252 7.64 -4.14 30.66
C ALA A 252 6.99 -2.76 30.76
N HIS A 253 7.68 -1.75 30.26
CA HIS A 253 7.11 -0.43 30.08
C HIS A 253 5.86 -0.51 29.19
N PHE A 254 5.96 -1.27 28.11
CA PHE A 254 4.89 -1.46 27.16
C PHE A 254 3.69 -2.23 27.73
N GLN A 255 3.92 -3.37 28.37
CA GLN A 255 2.88 -4.16 29.04
C GLN A 255 2.30 -3.41 30.24
N GLY A 256 3.07 -2.57 30.93
CA GLY A 256 2.58 -1.69 31.97
C GLY A 256 1.59 -0.65 31.44
N GLN A 257 1.88 -0.08 30.26
CA GLN A 257 0.93 0.77 29.55
C GLN A 257 -0.28 -0.04 29.07
N ALA A 258 -0.10 -1.22 28.48
CA ALA A 258 -1.24 -2.02 28.01
C ALA A 258 -2.14 -2.52 29.16
N ALA A 259 -1.56 -2.96 30.28
CA ALA A 259 -2.28 -3.47 31.44
C ALA A 259 -3.07 -2.38 32.19
N SER A 260 -2.70 -1.09 32.07
CA SER A 260 -3.55 -0.02 32.60
C SER A 260 -4.81 0.20 31.76
N HIS A 261 -4.91 -0.42 30.59
CA HIS A 261 -6.05 -0.34 29.68
C HIS A 261 -6.80 -1.68 29.61
N GLU A 262 -6.83 -2.44 30.73
CA GLU A 262 -7.37 -3.80 30.89
C GLU A 262 -8.83 -3.92 30.44
N ILE A 263 -9.05 -3.96 29.14
CA ILE A 263 -10.37 -3.97 28.53
C ILE A 263 -10.30 -4.97 27.39
N ASN A 264 -11.02 -6.08 27.56
CA ASN A 264 -11.44 -6.86 26.42
C ASN A 264 -12.24 -5.91 25.52
N LEU A 265 -11.64 -5.49 24.40
CA LEU A 265 -12.29 -4.60 23.44
C LEU A 265 -13.66 -5.13 23.00
N TRP A 266 -13.82 -6.45 23.10
CA TRP A 266 -14.98 -7.19 22.67
C TRP A 266 -15.44 -8.18 23.73
N GLU A 267 -16.76 -8.30 23.90
CA GLU A 267 -17.34 -9.46 24.54
C GLU A 267 -17.13 -10.70 23.65
N LYS A 268 -16.83 -11.86 24.25
CA LYS A 268 -16.51 -13.09 23.51
C LYS A 268 -17.51 -14.20 23.83
N ASP A 269 -17.97 -14.90 22.79
CA ASP A 269 -18.59 -16.22 22.94
C ASP A 269 -17.51 -17.17 23.41
N THR A 270 -17.75 -17.76 24.57
CA THR A 270 -16.96 -18.92 24.99
C THR A 270 -17.43 -20.20 24.28
N ASN A 271 -18.62 -20.20 23.67
CA ASN A 271 -19.20 -21.35 22.96
C ASN A 271 -18.96 -21.34 21.44
N ALA A 272 -18.72 -20.17 20.81
CA ALA A 272 -18.48 -20.10 19.37
C ALA A 272 -17.08 -20.65 19.02
N PRO A 273 -16.89 -21.20 17.81
CA PRO A 273 -15.59 -21.67 17.37
C PRO A 273 -14.58 -20.50 17.36
N ASN A 274 -13.56 -20.59 18.22
CA ASN A 274 -12.54 -19.56 18.42
C ASN A 274 -11.63 -19.30 17.19
N GLU A 275 -11.82 -20.06 16.10
CA GLU A 275 -10.90 -20.15 14.96
C GLU A 275 -11.52 -19.66 13.64
N GLU A 276 -12.78 -19.20 13.65
CA GLU A 276 -13.45 -18.72 12.43
C GLU A 276 -13.48 -17.19 12.31
N TYR A 277 -13.47 -16.69 11.06
CA TYR A 277 -13.46 -15.27 10.73
C TYR A 277 -14.59 -14.86 9.77
N TYR A 278 -15.11 -13.65 9.96
CA TYR A 278 -15.82 -12.90 8.92
C TYR A 278 -14.83 -12.03 8.15
N MET A 279 -15.02 -11.93 6.84
CA MET A 279 -14.22 -11.12 5.92
C MET A 279 -15.04 -9.99 5.33
N ASN A 280 -14.44 -8.81 5.24
CA ASN A 280 -14.97 -7.68 4.48
C ASN A 280 -13.84 -6.87 3.86
N PHE A 281 -14.15 -6.07 2.86
CA PHE A 281 -13.20 -5.15 2.29
C PHE A 281 -13.90 -3.85 1.88
N THR A 282 -13.13 -2.76 1.90
CA THR A 282 -13.62 -1.44 1.48
C THR A 282 -13.59 -1.30 -0.04
N LYS A 283 -14.23 -0.26 -0.55
CA LYS A 283 -13.97 0.26 -1.89
C LYS A 283 -12.50 0.69 -2.05
N PRO A 284 -12.00 0.81 -3.29
CA PRO A 284 -10.65 1.28 -3.53
C PRO A 284 -10.50 2.80 -3.30
N PHE A 285 -9.40 3.20 -2.65
CA PHE A 285 -9.03 4.58 -2.41
C PHE A 285 -7.84 4.99 -3.28
N PRO A 286 -7.90 6.12 -4.01
CA PRO A 286 -6.77 6.58 -4.81
C PRO A 286 -5.53 6.89 -3.96
N VAL A 287 -4.38 6.26 -4.28
CA VAL A 287 -3.10 6.50 -3.60
C VAL A 287 -2.69 7.98 -3.67
N ALA A 288 -2.96 8.63 -4.79
CA ALA A 288 -2.68 10.06 -4.97
C ALA A 288 -3.39 10.91 -3.90
N ALA A 289 -4.66 10.62 -3.61
CA ALA A 289 -5.42 11.35 -2.60
C ALA A 289 -4.84 11.18 -1.19
N ILE A 290 -4.40 9.96 -0.88
CA ILE A 290 -3.78 9.64 0.41
C ILE A 290 -2.42 10.32 0.54
N LYS A 291 -1.61 10.36 -0.52
CA LYS A 291 -0.35 11.12 -0.55
C LYS A 291 -0.58 12.62 -0.38
N SER A 292 -1.63 13.17 -0.99
CA SER A 292 -2.00 14.59 -0.77
C SER A 292 -2.39 14.84 0.68
N ALA A 293 -3.19 13.96 1.29
CA ALA A 293 -3.50 14.04 2.72
C ALA A 293 -2.24 13.91 3.59
N GLN A 294 -1.31 13.02 3.21
CA GLN A 294 -0.05 12.80 3.90
C GLN A 294 0.76 14.09 3.97
N ALA A 295 0.89 14.79 2.84
CA ALA A 295 1.56 16.09 2.75
C ALA A 295 0.81 17.15 3.58
N LYS A 296 -0.52 17.24 3.42
CA LYS A 296 -1.38 18.20 4.13
C LYS A 296 -1.20 18.15 5.65
N TYR A 297 -1.16 16.95 6.23
CA TYR A 297 -1.07 16.78 7.68
C TYR A 297 0.37 16.55 8.17
N SER A 298 1.36 16.45 7.28
CA SER A 298 2.77 16.17 7.63
C SER A 298 2.96 14.90 8.47
N VAL A 299 2.23 13.84 8.13
CA VAL A 299 2.27 12.53 8.82
C VAL A 299 2.78 11.41 7.89
N GLY A 300 3.02 10.23 8.43
CA GLY A 300 3.33 9.04 7.63
C GLY A 300 2.12 8.52 6.85
N PHE A 301 2.37 7.85 5.73
CA PHE A 301 1.31 7.19 4.96
C PHE A 301 0.51 6.18 5.80
N GLN A 302 1.22 5.28 6.52
CA GLN A 302 0.60 4.28 7.39
C GLN A 302 -0.21 4.91 8.54
N THR A 303 0.22 6.08 9.01
CA THR A 303 -0.45 6.83 10.06
C THR A 303 -1.87 7.23 9.64
N LEU A 304 -2.05 7.72 8.41
CA LEU A 304 -3.38 8.07 7.89
C LEU A 304 -4.31 6.86 7.83
N LEU A 305 -3.81 5.77 7.27
CA LEU A 305 -4.59 4.53 7.14
C LEU A 305 -5.02 4.00 8.50
N PHE A 306 -4.08 3.95 9.45
CA PHE A 306 -4.37 3.41 10.77
C PHE A 306 -5.24 4.36 11.60
N SER A 307 -5.11 5.68 11.42
CA SER A 307 -6.00 6.66 12.05
C SER A 307 -7.45 6.48 11.58
N ALA A 308 -7.69 6.21 10.29
CA ALA A 308 -9.02 5.88 9.78
C ALA A 308 -9.59 4.60 10.42
N VAL A 309 -8.76 3.56 10.56
CA VAL A 309 -9.14 2.32 11.27
C VAL A 309 -9.49 2.60 12.74
N SER A 310 -8.63 3.34 13.45
CA SER A 310 -8.86 3.73 14.85
C SER A 310 -10.17 4.49 15.01
N SER A 311 -10.45 5.40 14.07
CA SER A 311 -11.69 6.19 14.02
C SER A 311 -12.92 5.33 13.76
N ALA A 312 -12.85 4.42 12.79
CA ALA A 312 -13.93 3.49 12.50
C ALA A 312 -14.23 2.56 13.68
N LEU A 313 -13.19 2.04 14.35
CA LEU A 313 -13.36 1.19 15.54
C LEU A 313 -14.03 1.94 16.69
N GLU A 314 -13.58 3.16 17.00
CA GLU A 314 -14.21 4.00 18.02
C GLU A 314 -15.70 4.20 17.74
N ARG A 315 -16.05 4.65 16.53
CA ARG A 315 -17.45 4.88 16.11
C ARG A 315 -18.27 3.61 16.25
N THR A 316 -17.73 2.50 15.78
CA THR A 316 -18.40 1.21 15.82
C THR A 316 -18.66 0.75 17.26
N LEU A 317 -17.68 0.90 18.16
CA LEU A 317 -17.85 0.58 19.58
C LEU A 317 -18.93 1.46 20.23
N LYS A 318 -18.96 2.76 19.92
CA LYS A 318 -20.00 3.68 20.40
C LYS A 318 -21.40 3.26 19.94
N ASP A 319 -21.56 2.92 18.67
CA ASP A 319 -22.85 2.52 18.11
C ASP A 319 -23.35 1.19 18.69
N CYS A 320 -22.41 0.30 19.04
CA CYS A 320 -22.71 -0.96 19.71
C CYS A 320 -22.80 -0.83 21.24
N GLN A 321 -22.76 0.41 21.76
CA GLN A 321 -22.82 0.71 23.20
C GLN A 321 -21.74 -0.01 24.02
N GLN A 322 -20.60 -0.31 23.38
CA GLN A 322 -19.44 -0.92 24.03
C GLN A 322 -18.57 0.18 24.67
N PRO A 323 -17.91 -0.10 25.80
CA PRO A 323 -17.00 0.85 26.42
C PRO A 323 -15.83 1.16 25.48
N VAL A 324 -15.62 2.45 25.21
CA VAL A 324 -14.49 2.94 24.42
C VAL A 324 -13.33 3.23 25.35
N THR A 325 -12.21 2.57 25.13
CA THR A 325 -10.96 2.83 25.86
C THR A 325 -10.27 4.05 25.30
N GLU A 326 -9.34 4.65 26.05
CA GLU A 326 -8.54 5.76 25.50
C GLU A 326 -7.66 5.27 24.34
N ASN A 327 -6.93 4.19 24.59
CA ASN A 327 -6.01 3.58 23.66
C ASN A 327 -6.25 2.07 23.57
N VAL A 328 -6.06 1.52 22.38
CA VAL A 328 -6.01 0.08 22.14
C VAL A 328 -4.65 -0.30 21.58
N LEU A 329 -4.13 -1.42 22.06
CA LEU A 329 -2.89 -1.96 21.54
C LEU A 329 -3.10 -2.65 20.17
N ALA A 330 -2.29 -2.25 19.20
CA ALA A 330 -2.20 -2.89 17.90
C ALA A 330 -0.79 -3.37 17.58
N ASP A 331 -0.72 -4.46 16.83
CA ASP A 331 0.50 -4.94 16.21
C ASP A 331 0.66 -4.39 14.81
N CYS A 332 1.85 -3.90 14.51
CA CYS A 332 2.30 -3.55 13.17
C CYS A 332 3.40 -4.50 12.74
N SER A 333 3.15 -5.30 11.70
CA SER A 333 4.16 -6.20 11.13
C SER A 333 5.08 -5.47 10.15
N ARG A 334 6.37 -5.80 10.15
CA ARG A 334 7.37 -5.31 9.19
C ARG A 334 8.28 -6.44 8.72
N PRO A 335 8.71 -6.47 7.45
CA PRO A 335 9.65 -7.48 6.99
C PRO A 335 11.01 -7.30 7.67
N VAL A 336 11.73 -8.39 7.89
CA VAL A 336 13.16 -8.35 8.24
C VAL A 336 13.93 -7.80 7.05
N ILE A 337 14.91 -6.92 7.29
CA ILE A 337 15.74 -6.32 6.24
C ILE A 337 17.22 -6.69 6.47
N PRO A 338 17.93 -7.25 5.48
CA PRO A 338 17.41 -7.70 4.18
C PRO A 338 16.47 -8.91 4.34
N HIS A 339 15.41 -8.96 3.54
CA HIS A 339 14.46 -10.08 3.54
C HIS A 339 15.05 -11.26 2.75
N PRO A 340 14.98 -12.51 3.26
CA PRO A 340 15.42 -13.68 2.51
C PRO A 340 14.70 -13.84 1.17
N GLU A 341 15.40 -14.26 0.11
CA GLU A 341 14.74 -14.60 -1.15
C GLU A 341 13.86 -15.85 -1.00
N GLY A 342 12.82 -15.95 -1.83
CA GLY A 342 11.92 -17.10 -1.90
C GLY A 342 10.76 -17.08 -0.91
N LEU A 343 10.14 -18.24 -0.71
CA LEU A 343 9.02 -18.41 0.23
C LEU A 343 9.58 -18.52 1.65
N THR A 344 9.70 -17.40 2.36
CA THR A 344 10.10 -17.41 3.78
C THR A 344 9.16 -16.54 4.58
N ASN A 345 8.88 -16.98 5.80
CA ASN A 345 8.19 -16.19 6.80
C ASN A 345 9.25 -15.53 7.69
N SER A 346 9.64 -14.30 7.36
CA SER A 346 10.71 -13.50 7.99
C SER A 346 10.27 -12.06 8.17
N PHE A 347 9.42 -11.86 9.17
CA PHE A 347 8.94 -10.56 9.58
C PHE A 347 9.00 -10.44 11.10
N TYR A 348 8.84 -9.23 11.59
CA TYR A 348 8.72 -8.94 13.01
C TYR A 348 7.49 -8.09 13.28
N PHE A 349 6.91 -8.24 14.46
CA PHE A 349 5.87 -7.34 14.95
C PHE A 349 6.52 -6.26 15.78
N GLY A 350 5.93 -5.08 15.80
CA GLY A 350 6.02 -4.27 17.00
C GLY A 350 4.71 -3.56 17.25
N HIS A 351 4.70 -2.87 18.36
CA HIS A 351 3.45 -2.40 18.91
C HIS A 351 3.24 -0.91 18.65
N ILE A 352 1.99 -0.55 18.34
CA ILE A 352 1.50 0.82 18.24
C ILE A 352 0.21 0.95 19.06
N CYS A 353 -0.06 2.14 19.55
CA CYS A 353 -1.31 2.48 20.23
C CYS A 353 -2.27 3.10 19.21
N ALA A 354 -3.48 2.57 19.16
CA ALA A 354 -4.62 3.12 18.43
C ALA A 354 -5.40 4.04 19.38
N PRO A 355 -5.33 5.37 19.19
CA PRO A 355 -6.11 6.30 20.00
C PRO A 355 -7.58 6.23 19.58
N LEU A 356 -8.39 5.58 20.42
CA LEU A 356 -9.83 5.47 20.20
C LEU A 356 -10.56 6.68 20.77
N PHE A 357 -10.16 7.19 21.93
CA PHE A 357 -10.73 8.40 22.51
C PHE A 357 -9.87 9.63 22.16
N SER A 358 -10.29 10.39 21.15
CA SER A 358 -9.61 11.66 20.80
C SER A 358 -10.65 12.77 20.67
N SER A 359 -10.29 13.98 21.08
CA SER A 359 -11.18 15.16 21.01
C SER A 359 -11.45 15.62 19.57
N SER A 360 -10.55 15.29 18.63
CA SER A 360 -10.71 15.56 17.20
C SER A 360 -9.97 14.53 16.34
N LYS A 361 -10.26 14.53 15.03
CA LYS A 361 -9.61 13.66 14.03
C LYS A 361 -8.14 14.00 13.83
N GLU A 362 -7.81 15.28 13.89
CA GLU A 362 -6.44 15.79 13.81
C GLU A 362 -5.63 15.34 15.03
N VAL A 363 -6.22 15.41 16.23
CA VAL A 363 -5.57 14.93 17.47
C VAL A 363 -5.30 13.44 17.36
N ARG A 364 -6.30 12.63 16.97
CA ARG A 364 -6.14 11.18 16.71
C ARG A 364 -5.01 10.90 15.73
N LEU A 365 -4.97 11.65 14.63
CA LEU A 365 -3.95 11.48 13.58
C LEU A 365 -2.54 11.77 14.10
N LEU A 366 -2.37 12.84 14.89
CA LEU A 366 -1.08 13.23 15.47
C LEU A 366 -0.63 12.27 16.58
N GLU A 367 -1.55 11.76 17.39
CA GLU A 367 -1.28 10.72 18.40
C GLU A 367 -0.85 9.41 17.72
N THR A 368 -1.54 9.03 16.65
CA THR A 368 -1.17 7.90 15.81
C THR A 368 0.23 8.08 15.22
N GLU A 369 0.57 9.28 14.73
CA GLU A 369 1.89 9.59 14.17
C GLU A 369 2.98 9.44 15.24
N ARG A 370 2.72 9.97 16.44
CA ARG A 370 3.64 9.83 17.59
C ARG A 370 3.88 8.36 17.91
N SER A 371 2.84 7.53 17.88
CA SER A 371 2.96 6.09 18.12
C SER A 371 3.80 5.38 17.06
N PHE A 372 3.57 5.65 15.77
CA PHE A 372 4.41 5.09 14.70
C PHE A 372 5.86 5.55 14.78
N ARG A 373 6.12 6.82 15.13
CA ARG A 373 7.49 7.32 15.33
C ARG A 373 8.18 6.58 16.47
N ALA A 374 7.50 6.41 17.60
CA ALA A 374 8.03 5.64 18.74
C ALA A 374 8.31 4.18 18.35
N HIS A 375 7.39 3.55 17.62
CA HIS A 375 7.57 2.19 17.11
C HIS A 375 8.80 2.05 16.19
N ARG A 376 9.03 3.01 15.28
CA ARG A 376 10.17 2.96 14.34
C ARG A 376 11.54 3.01 15.03
N VAL A 377 11.63 3.66 16.20
CA VAL A 377 12.88 3.77 16.96
C VAL A 377 12.99 2.76 18.10
N SER A 378 11.92 2.01 18.39
CA SER A 378 11.88 1.02 19.46
C SER A 378 12.65 -0.25 19.09
N ASN A 379 13.33 -0.84 20.09
CA ASN A 379 13.99 -2.14 19.94
C ASN A 379 13.04 -3.30 20.24
N ILE A 380 11.83 -3.06 20.75
CA ILE A 380 10.82 -4.09 21.04
C ILE A 380 10.64 -5.00 19.84
N SER A 381 10.51 -4.43 18.64
CA SER A 381 10.15 -5.21 17.46
C SER A 381 11.23 -6.24 17.09
N MET A 382 12.49 -5.82 17.13
CA MET A 382 13.63 -6.71 16.93
C MET A 382 13.82 -7.68 18.11
N GLY A 383 13.61 -7.21 19.34
CA GLY A 383 13.66 -8.04 20.53
C GLY A 383 12.65 -9.19 20.48
N LEU A 384 11.40 -8.89 20.12
CA LEU A 384 10.33 -9.87 19.90
C LEU A 384 10.73 -10.88 18.83
N TYR A 385 11.26 -10.42 17.70
CA TYR A 385 11.74 -11.32 16.64
C TYR A 385 12.76 -12.33 17.15
N TYR A 386 13.81 -11.86 17.82
CA TYR A 386 14.85 -12.77 18.34
C TYR A 386 14.35 -13.66 19.46
N VAL A 387 13.49 -13.16 20.35
CA VAL A 387 12.85 -14.00 21.38
C VAL A 387 12.00 -15.09 20.77
N MET A 388 11.29 -14.82 19.67
CA MET A 388 10.54 -15.84 18.93
C MET A 388 11.46 -16.84 18.21
N GLU A 389 12.55 -16.39 17.60
CA GLU A 389 13.55 -17.29 17.00
C GLU A 389 14.26 -18.17 18.05
N MET A 390 14.50 -17.64 19.25
CA MET A 390 15.00 -18.41 20.40
C MET A 390 13.95 -19.41 20.91
N ALA A 391 12.71 -18.95 21.13
CA ALA A 391 11.62 -19.80 21.60
C ALA A 391 11.38 -20.98 20.65
N ALA A 392 11.60 -20.80 19.35
CA ALA A 392 11.56 -21.85 18.34
C ALA A 392 12.57 -23.01 18.54
N VAL A 393 13.53 -22.91 19.48
CA VAL A 393 14.34 -24.04 19.96
C VAL A 393 13.51 -25.06 20.74
N LEU A 394 12.43 -24.62 21.36
CA LEU A 394 11.54 -25.45 22.16
C LEU A 394 10.62 -26.31 21.29
N PRO A 395 10.13 -27.47 21.79
CA PRO A 395 9.13 -28.28 21.11
C PRO A 395 7.83 -27.51 20.85
N SER A 396 7.14 -27.84 19.75
CA SER A 396 6.08 -27.05 19.10
C SER A 396 5.05 -26.35 20.02
N ARG A 397 4.63 -26.95 21.13
CA ARG A 397 3.65 -26.32 22.03
C ARG A 397 4.19 -25.10 22.80
N LEU A 398 5.46 -25.12 23.20
CA LEU A 398 6.04 -24.08 24.04
C LEU A 398 6.24 -22.73 23.31
N PRO A 399 6.77 -22.67 22.06
CA PRO A 399 6.83 -21.43 21.31
C PRO A 399 5.46 -20.77 21.15
N TRP A 400 4.40 -21.57 20.93
CA TRP A 400 3.04 -21.06 20.82
C TRP A 400 2.52 -20.46 22.12
N MET A 401 2.83 -21.07 23.27
CA MET A 401 2.49 -20.51 24.58
C MET A 401 3.24 -19.20 24.84
N SER A 402 4.53 -19.14 24.52
CA SER A 402 5.32 -17.91 24.63
C SER A 402 4.79 -16.80 23.72
N TYR A 403 4.44 -17.15 22.48
CA TYR A 403 3.79 -16.23 21.54
C TYR A 403 2.46 -15.72 22.13
N SER A 404 1.57 -16.63 22.54
CA SER A 404 0.27 -16.26 23.12
C SER A 404 0.41 -15.34 24.35
N TYR A 405 1.43 -15.55 25.19
CA TYR A 405 1.69 -14.72 26.36
C TYR A 405 2.20 -13.31 25.99
N LEU A 406 3.16 -13.21 25.07
CA LEU A 406 3.73 -11.93 24.65
C LEU A 406 2.71 -11.03 23.97
N PHE A 407 1.79 -11.63 23.23
CA PHE A 407 0.83 -10.93 22.40
C PHE A 407 -0.56 -10.81 23.06
N GLN A 408 -0.75 -11.29 24.30
CA GLN A 408 -2.07 -11.37 24.98
C GLN A 408 -2.84 -10.05 25.10
N PHE A 409 -2.18 -8.90 24.97
CA PHE A 409 -2.79 -7.59 25.05
C PHE A 409 -3.10 -6.97 23.68
N VAL A 410 -2.71 -7.62 22.59
CA VAL A 410 -2.89 -7.09 21.23
C VAL A 410 -4.30 -7.38 20.76
N HIS A 411 -5.09 -6.34 20.49
CA HIS A 411 -6.47 -6.49 20.01
C HIS A 411 -6.60 -6.30 18.50
N ILE A 412 -5.68 -5.54 17.91
CA ILE A 412 -5.69 -5.18 16.50
C ILE A 412 -4.39 -5.67 15.86
N ILE A 413 -4.47 -6.34 14.71
CA ILE A 413 -3.30 -6.52 13.84
C ILE A 413 -3.48 -5.59 12.65
N PHE A 414 -2.58 -4.63 12.49
CA PHE A 414 -2.51 -3.73 11.34
C PHE A 414 -1.28 -4.04 10.50
N THR A 415 -1.51 -4.37 9.25
CA THR A 415 -0.41 -4.61 8.32
C THR A 415 -0.64 -3.81 7.05
N SER A 416 0.39 -3.10 6.60
CA SER A 416 0.37 -2.41 5.31
C SER A 416 1.52 -2.94 4.48
N PHE A 417 1.20 -3.57 3.35
CA PHE A 417 2.20 -4.03 2.39
C PHE A 417 2.41 -2.99 1.30
N PRO A 418 3.62 -2.85 0.76
CA PRO A 418 3.88 -1.97 -0.36
C PRO A 418 3.02 -2.35 -1.59
N TYR A 419 2.54 -1.33 -2.28
CA TYR A 419 1.64 -1.43 -3.44
C TYR A 419 2.28 -2.09 -4.65
N TYR A 420 1.46 -2.66 -5.54
CA TYR A 420 1.93 -3.02 -6.87
C TYR A 420 2.43 -1.77 -7.59
N SER A 421 3.46 -1.87 -8.42
CA SER A 421 3.81 -0.73 -9.29
C SER A 421 2.65 -0.42 -10.24
N THR A 422 2.63 0.75 -10.88
CA THR A 422 1.66 1.00 -11.95
C THR A 422 1.88 0.00 -13.09
N GLY A 423 0.81 -0.30 -13.85
CA GLY A 423 0.92 -1.12 -15.06
C GLY A 423 1.25 -2.59 -14.83
N VAL A 424 0.83 -3.18 -13.71
CA VAL A 424 0.93 -4.64 -13.52
C VAL A 424 0.00 -5.35 -14.47
N LEU A 425 0.58 -6.24 -15.27
CA LEU A 425 -0.15 -7.09 -16.19
C LEU A 425 0.02 -8.54 -15.80
N LEU A 426 -1.08 -9.29 -15.77
CA LEU A 426 -1.04 -10.74 -15.75
C LEU A 426 -1.23 -11.25 -17.18
N ASN A 427 -0.17 -11.82 -17.76
CA ASN A 427 -0.21 -12.33 -19.14
C ASN A 427 -0.73 -11.28 -20.15
N ASN A 428 -0.17 -10.07 -20.10
CA ASN A 428 -0.60 -8.90 -20.88
C ASN A 428 -1.98 -8.31 -20.55
N VAL A 429 -2.71 -8.91 -19.61
CA VAL A 429 -4.01 -8.41 -19.14
C VAL A 429 -3.84 -7.52 -17.91
N PRO A 430 -4.41 -6.30 -17.87
CA PRO A 430 -4.29 -5.43 -16.71
C PRO A 430 -4.82 -6.05 -15.43
N VAL A 431 -4.05 -5.91 -14.35
CA VAL A 431 -4.53 -6.14 -12.99
C VAL A 431 -5.15 -4.84 -12.51
N SER A 432 -6.49 -4.78 -12.50
CA SER A 432 -7.21 -3.56 -12.12
C SER A 432 -7.28 -3.37 -10.61
N ASP A 433 -7.19 -4.44 -9.82
CA ASP A 433 -7.30 -4.36 -8.36
C ASP A 433 -6.54 -5.46 -7.64
N SER A 434 -6.12 -5.19 -6.40
CA SER A 434 -5.56 -6.22 -5.52
C SER A 434 -5.72 -5.89 -4.05
N PHE A 435 -6.05 -6.90 -3.25
CA PHE A 435 -6.11 -6.79 -1.81
C PHE A 435 -5.81 -8.12 -1.12
N THR A 436 -5.43 -8.07 0.16
CA THR A 436 -5.01 -9.22 0.95
C THR A 436 -5.74 -9.26 2.28
N PHE A 437 -6.05 -10.47 2.74
CA PHE A 437 -6.63 -10.79 4.04
C PHE A 437 -5.67 -11.64 4.85
N PHE A 438 -5.88 -11.61 6.16
CA PHE A 438 -5.13 -12.42 7.11
C PHE A 438 -6.05 -12.85 8.24
N ALA A 439 -5.94 -14.10 8.64
CA ALA A 439 -6.59 -14.67 9.80
C ALA A 439 -5.50 -15.30 10.67
N SER A 440 -5.54 -15.07 11.98
CA SER A 440 -4.58 -15.62 12.94
C SER A 440 -5.31 -15.95 14.22
N PRO A 441 -5.18 -17.16 14.78
CA PRO A 441 -6.04 -17.63 15.86
C PRO A 441 -5.59 -17.04 17.21
N HIS A 442 -4.71 -16.03 17.19
CA HIS A 442 -4.13 -15.37 18.32
C HIS A 442 -5.20 -14.84 19.29
N ARG A 443 -5.40 -15.49 20.44
CA ARG A 443 -6.59 -15.33 21.31
C ARG A 443 -7.02 -13.90 21.63
N SER A 444 -6.12 -12.92 21.58
CA SER A 444 -6.44 -11.52 21.82
C SER A 444 -6.66 -10.69 20.56
N ALA A 445 -6.10 -11.07 19.40
CA ALA A 445 -6.22 -10.31 18.15
C ALA A 445 -7.57 -10.65 17.51
N ASP A 446 -8.55 -9.82 17.83
CA ASP A 446 -9.94 -10.03 17.47
C ASP A 446 -10.29 -9.33 16.15
N PHE A 447 -9.58 -8.25 15.83
CA PHE A 447 -9.71 -7.49 14.59
C PHE A 447 -8.37 -7.42 13.85
N ILE A 448 -8.39 -7.73 12.56
CA ILE A 448 -7.21 -7.74 11.71
C ILE A 448 -7.53 -6.92 10.47
N THR A 449 -6.67 -5.95 10.15
CA THR A 449 -6.81 -5.11 8.98
C THR A 449 -5.52 -5.11 8.17
N LEU A 450 -5.64 -5.46 6.89
CA LEU A 450 -4.55 -5.45 5.93
C LEU A 450 -4.81 -4.39 4.88
N VAL A 451 -3.83 -3.52 4.66
CA VAL A 451 -3.90 -2.50 3.62
C VAL A 451 -2.97 -2.87 2.50
N THR A 452 -3.58 -3.05 1.33
CA THR A 452 -2.92 -3.55 0.11
C THR A 452 -3.58 -2.93 -1.10
N GLY A 453 -2.90 -2.95 -2.24
CA GLY A 453 -3.37 -2.22 -3.40
C GLY A 453 -2.40 -2.22 -4.55
N THR A 454 -2.82 -1.59 -5.64
CA THR A 454 -1.97 -1.20 -6.75
C THR A 454 -1.38 0.19 -6.52
N ALA A 455 -0.48 0.65 -7.40
CA ALA A 455 0.12 1.97 -7.25
C ALA A 455 -0.90 3.11 -7.39
N SER A 456 -2.05 2.85 -8.02
CA SER A 456 -3.12 3.84 -8.19
C SER A 456 -4.13 3.80 -7.05
N GLN A 457 -4.38 2.64 -6.43
CA GLN A 457 -5.44 2.50 -5.44
C GLN A 457 -5.15 1.44 -4.37
N ILE A 458 -5.76 1.62 -3.21
CA ILE A 458 -5.63 0.71 -2.06
C ILE A 458 -7.00 0.28 -1.54
N ARG A 459 -7.06 -0.90 -0.92
CA ARG A 459 -8.22 -1.35 -0.14
C ARG A 459 -7.78 -1.80 1.25
N PHE A 460 -8.73 -1.76 2.18
CA PHE A 460 -8.60 -2.40 3.48
C PHE A 460 -9.28 -3.76 3.39
N GLY A 461 -8.52 -4.84 3.58
CA GLY A 461 -9.04 -6.18 3.86
C GLY A 461 -9.22 -6.34 5.37
N LEU A 462 -10.43 -6.66 5.79
CA LEU A 462 -10.85 -6.73 7.19
C LEU A 462 -11.18 -8.18 7.54
N SER A 463 -10.62 -8.67 8.64
CA SER A 463 -10.97 -9.94 9.24
C SER A 463 -11.33 -9.72 10.70
N ILE A 464 -12.50 -10.22 11.11
CA ILE A 464 -12.90 -10.22 12.53
C ILE A 464 -13.26 -11.65 12.94
N ARG A 465 -12.92 -12.07 14.16
CA ARG A 465 -13.32 -13.39 14.63
C ARG A 465 -14.83 -13.49 14.77
N LYS A 466 -15.39 -14.67 14.47
CA LYS A 466 -16.82 -14.95 14.66
C LYS A 466 -17.24 -15.09 16.12
N ASN A 467 -16.30 -15.43 17.02
CA ASN A 467 -16.57 -15.60 18.45
C ASN A 467 -16.57 -14.29 19.24
N VAL A 468 -16.39 -13.14 18.59
CA VAL A 468 -16.59 -11.84 19.21
C VAL A 468 -18.10 -11.60 19.27
N ILE A 469 -18.72 -11.83 20.43
CA ILE A 469 -20.19 -11.89 20.65
C ILE A 469 -20.83 -10.52 20.63
N SER A 470 -22.11 -10.56 20.21
CA SER A 470 -23.16 -9.53 20.13
C SER A 470 -23.23 -8.78 18.81
N LEU A 471 -22.29 -9.03 17.90
CA LEU A 471 -22.17 -8.27 16.67
C LEU A 471 -22.68 -9.10 15.49
N PRO A 472 -23.76 -8.69 14.80
CA PRO A 472 -24.25 -9.38 13.61
C PRO A 472 -23.13 -9.51 12.57
N PRO A 473 -23.19 -10.45 11.61
CA PRO A 473 -22.25 -10.49 10.48
C PRO A 473 -22.08 -9.13 9.78
N ARG A 474 -23.12 -8.27 9.83
CA ARG A 474 -23.10 -6.87 9.38
C ARG A 474 -22.01 -6.00 10.04
N PHE A 475 -21.47 -6.37 11.19
CA PHE A 475 -20.53 -5.55 11.94
C PHE A 475 -19.21 -5.28 11.22
N VAL A 476 -18.62 -6.32 10.60
CA VAL A 476 -17.41 -6.15 9.80
C VAL A 476 -17.68 -5.25 8.58
N HIS A 477 -18.94 -5.23 8.10
CA HIS A 477 -19.39 -4.31 7.06
C HIS A 477 -19.47 -2.87 7.55
N ILE A 478 -20.04 -2.62 8.74
CA ILE A 478 -20.11 -1.30 9.36
C ILE A 478 -18.71 -0.70 9.58
N ILE A 479 -17.76 -1.49 10.09
CA ILE A 479 -16.37 -1.01 10.21
C ILE A 479 -15.81 -0.59 8.85
N GLY A 480 -16.06 -1.37 7.80
CA GLY A 480 -15.65 -1.02 6.44
C GLY A 480 -16.26 0.30 5.97
N GLU A 481 -17.56 0.48 6.16
CA GLU A 481 -18.29 1.73 5.83
C GLU A 481 -17.70 2.93 6.57
N TYR A 482 -17.41 2.79 7.87
CA TYR A 482 -16.78 3.86 8.65
C TYR A 482 -15.34 4.14 8.24
N ILE A 483 -14.56 3.12 7.87
CA ILE A 483 -13.23 3.35 7.29
C ILE A 483 -13.36 4.16 6.00
N GLU A 484 -14.35 3.87 5.16
CA GLU A 484 -14.60 4.63 3.93
C GLU A 484 -14.93 6.09 4.17
N GLU A 485 -15.87 6.37 5.06
CA GLU A 485 -16.24 7.74 5.42
C GLU A 485 -15.06 8.52 6.00
N GLU A 486 -14.29 7.89 6.91
CA GLU A 486 -13.14 8.53 7.54
C GLU A 486 -12.01 8.78 6.55
N MET A 487 -11.75 7.84 5.65
CA MET A 487 -10.79 8.03 4.56
C MET A 487 -11.23 9.14 3.59
N GLU A 488 -12.52 9.23 3.24
CA GLU A 488 -13.05 10.30 2.40
C GLU A 488 -12.92 11.67 3.04
N GLN A 489 -13.08 11.76 4.36
CA GLN A 489 -12.93 13.01 5.11
C GLN A 489 -11.47 13.40 5.32
N LEU A 490 -10.60 12.45 5.65
CA LEU A 490 -9.15 12.69 5.77
C LEU A 490 -8.54 13.06 4.43
N CYS A 491 -8.91 12.34 3.36
CA CYS A 491 -8.56 12.67 1.99
C CYS A 491 -9.37 13.85 1.43
N GLY A 492 -10.31 14.35 2.24
CA GLY A 492 -11.18 15.50 2.07
C GLY A 492 -11.20 16.06 0.66
N VAL A 493 -12.22 15.69 -0.10
CA VAL A 493 -12.78 16.64 -1.06
C VAL A 493 -11.81 17.07 -2.18
N ILE A 494 -11.14 16.11 -2.82
CA ILE A 494 -10.52 16.39 -4.14
C ILE A 494 -11.59 16.84 -5.15
N LYS A 495 -12.84 16.36 -5.03
CA LYS A 495 -13.92 16.74 -5.95
C LYS A 495 -14.32 18.22 -5.87
N SER A 496 -14.39 18.84 -4.69
CA SER A 496 -14.73 20.27 -4.61
C SER A 496 -13.51 21.16 -4.79
N ALA A 497 -12.31 20.75 -4.35
CA ALA A 497 -11.09 21.51 -4.57
C ALA A 497 -10.65 21.48 -6.04
N GLN A 498 -10.51 20.33 -6.71
CA GLN A 498 -10.13 20.31 -8.13
C GLN A 498 -11.17 21.01 -9.02
N ALA A 499 -12.47 20.87 -8.75
CA ALA A 499 -13.49 21.58 -9.52
C ALA A 499 -13.50 23.09 -9.25
N LYS A 500 -13.32 23.53 -8.00
CA LYS A 500 -13.39 24.95 -7.60
C LYS A 500 -12.08 25.70 -7.89
N TYR A 501 -10.92 25.07 -7.69
CA TYR A 501 -9.62 25.66 -7.99
C TYR A 501 -9.29 25.60 -9.49
N SER A 502 -9.66 24.56 -10.25
CA SER A 502 -9.38 24.57 -11.70
C SER A 502 -10.17 25.67 -12.42
N VAL A 503 -11.44 25.87 -12.07
CA VAL A 503 -12.28 26.92 -12.68
C VAL A 503 -11.89 28.32 -12.18
N GLY A 504 -11.66 28.48 -10.87
CA GLY A 504 -11.27 29.77 -10.28
C GLY A 504 -9.88 30.23 -10.72
N PHE A 505 -8.88 29.35 -10.66
CA PHE A 505 -7.51 29.66 -11.07
C PHE A 505 -7.39 29.91 -12.57
N GLN A 506 -8.07 29.13 -13.43
CA GLN A 506 -8.09 29.40 -14.87
C GLN A 506 -8.73 30.76 -15.20
N THR A 507 -9.78 31.15 -14.47
CA THR A 507 -10.44 32.44 -14.66
C THR A 507 -9.55 33.60 -14.22
N LEU A 508 -8.91 33.48 -13.05
CA LEU A 508 -7.98 34.50 -12.53
C LEU A 508 -6.74 34.65 -13.43
N LEU A 509 -6.13 33.53 -13.83
CA LEU A 509 -4.98 33.51 -14.73
C LEU A 509 -5.33 34.11 -16.10
N PHE A 510 -6.49 33.80 -16.65
CA PHE A 510 -6.95 34.40 -17.91
C PHE A 510 -7.20 35.89 -17.77
N SER A 511 -7.76 36.34 -16.64
CA SER A 511 -7.97 37.76 -16.34
C SER A 511 -6.64 38.52 -16.24
N ALA A 512 -5.67 37.97 -15.50
CA ALA A 512 -4.34 38.55 -15.34
C ALA A 512 -3.61 38.70 -16.68
N VAL A 513 -3.58 37.63 -17.48
CA VAL A 513 -2.94 37.64 -18.81
C VAL A 513 -3.66 38.59 -19.77
N SER A 514 -4.99 38.66 -19.72
CA SER A 514 -5.76 39.58 -20.56
C SER A 514 -5.50 41.05 -20.18
N SER A 515 -5.45 41.35 -18.88
CA SER A 515 -5.16 42.70 -18.37
C SER A 515 -3.73 43.14 -18.72
N ALA A 516 -2.75 42.26 -18.49
CA ALA A 516 -1.36 42.50 -18.87
C ALA A 516 -1.20 42.72 -20.38
N LEU A 517 -1.92 41.95 -21.21
CA LEU A 517 -1.91 42.11 -22.67
C LEU A 517 -2.51 43.46 -23.08
N GLU A 518 -3.64 43.86 -22.49
CA GLU A 518 -4.26 45.17 -22.76
C GLU A 518 -3.32 46.32 -22.36
N ARG A 519 -2.64 46.21 -21.21
CA ARG A 519 -1.62 47.20 -20.76
C ARG A 519 -0.43 47.28 -21.71
N ALA A 520 0.19 46.13 -22.05
CA ALA A 520 1.32 46.08 -22.97
C ALA A 520 0.96 46.63 -24.36
N LEU A 521 -0.24 46.32 -24.85
CA LEU A 521 -0.74 46.85 -26.12
C LEU A 521 -0.94 48.36 -26.07
N LYS A 522 -1.52 48.89 -24.99
CA LYS A 522 -1.74 50.34 -24.83
C LYS A 522 -0.43 51.11 -24.77
N GLU A 523 0.54 50.65 -23.98
CA GLU A 523 1.86 51.27 -23.89
C GLU A 523 2.60 51.20 -25.23
N SER A 524 2.50 50.07 -25.93
CA SER A 524 3.10 49.94 -27.26
C SER A 524 2.41 50.84 -28.29
N GLN A 525 1.10 51.04 -28.19
CA GLN A 525 0.39 52.00 -29.03
C GLN A 525 0.84 53.43 -28.74
N GLU A 526 1.01 53.81 -27.47
CA GLU A 526 1.49 55.14 -27.07
C GLU A 526 2.92 55.38 -27.56
N GLN A 527 3.82 54.42 -27.34
CA GLN A 527 5.22 54.48 -27.78
C GLN A 527 5.36 54.46 -29.31
N VAL A 528 4.51 53.70 -30.01
CA VAL A 528 4.46 53.70 -31.49
C VAL A 528 3.82 54.99 -32.01
N THR A 529 2.86 55.60 -31.30
CA THR A 529 2.26 56.89 -31.68
C THR A 529 3.24 58.04 -31.46
N GLU A 530 4.03 58.02 -30.39
CA GLU A 530 5.14 58.96 -30.17
C GLU A 530 6.23 58.82 -31.26
N ASN A 531 6.56 57.59 -31.67
CA ASN A 531 7.54 57.35 -32.73
C ASN A 531 6.98 57.57 -34.16
N LEU A 532 5.68 57.38 -34.39
CA LEU A 532 5.02 57.58 -35.70
C LEU A 532 4.62 59.04 -35.96
N LEU A 533 4.50 59.88 -34.93
CA LEU A 533 4.41 61.33 -35.12
C LEU A 533 5.70 61.91 -35.74
N ALA A 534 6.78 61.11 -35.83
CA ALA A 534 8.00 61.44 -36.55
C ALA A 534 8.09 60.85 -37.98
N ASP A 535 7.25 59.89 -38.37
CA ASP A 535 7.29 59.30 -39.71
C ASP A 535 5.93 58.72 -40.15
N CYS A 536 5.27 59.43 -41.07
CA CYS A 536 3.98 59.04 -41.63
C CYS A 536 4.12 57.85 -42.59
N SER A 537 3.59 56.67 -42.22
CA SER A 537 2.63 55.86 -43.01
C SER A 537 2.70 54.34 -42.72
N ARG A 538 1.85 53.76 -41.85
CA ARG A 538 1.46 52.32 -41.94
C ARG A 538 0.04 52.02 -41.40
N PRO A 539 -1.00 52.01 -42.26
CA PRO A 539 -2.36 51.54 -41.92
C PRO A 539 -2.45 50.03 -41.62
N LEU A 540 -1.49 49.22 -42.08
CA LEU A 540 -1.55 47.76 -42.02
C LEU A 540 -1.38 47.18 -40.61
N PHE A 541 -0.59 47.85 -39.76
CA PHE A 541 -0.34 47.44 -38.36
C PHE A 541 -1.61 47.56 -37.52
N TRP A 542 -2.32 48.68 -37.66
CA TRP A 542 -3.56 48.95 -36.93
C TRP A 542 -4.71 48.03 -37.31
N SER A 543 -4.76 47.57 -38.58
CA SER A 543 -5.72 46.56 -39.04
C SER A 543 -5.47 45.19 -38.38
N HIS A 544 -4.22 44.75 -38.30
CA HIS A 544 -3.87 43.48 -37.63
C HIS A 544 -4.12 43.55 -36.13
N LEU A 545 -3.78 44.66 -35.48
CA LEU A 545 -3.97 44.85 -34.04
C LEU A 545 -5.44 44.85 -33.63
N ARG A 546 -6.31 45.54 -34.38
CA ARG A 546 -7.77 45.51 -34.15
C ARG A 546 -8.37 44.13 -34.36
N THR A 547 -7.85 43.37 -35.33
CA THR A 547 -8.28 42.00 -35.60
C THR A 547 -7.89 41.07 -34.46
N LEU A 548 -6.68 41.22 -33.92
CA LEU A 548 -6.17 40.46 -32.77
C LEU A 548 -7.03 40.71 -31.50
N ILE A 549 -7.32 41.99 -31.20
CA ILE A 549 -8.18 42.39 -30.08
C ILE A 549 -9.62 41.89 -30.27
N GLY A 550 -10.15 41.94 -31.51
CA GLY A 550 -11.47 41.44 -31.84
C GLY A 550 -11.63 39.93 -31.68
N HIS A 551 -10.59 39.16 -32.01
CA HIS A 551 -10.55 37.71 -31.77
C HIS A 551 -10.48 37.36 -30.29
N PHE A 552 -9.72 38.11 -29.48
CA PHE A 552 -9.62 37.92 -28.04
C PHE A 552 -10.93 38.20 -27.30
N LYS A 553 -11.67 39.25 -27.69
CA LYS A 553 -12.98 39.54 -27.07
C LYS A 553 -14.06 38.50 -27.41
N ARG A 554 -14.05 37.94 -28.63
CA ARG A 554 -15.06 36.96 -29.09
C ARG A 554 -14.85 35.53 -28.58
N SER A 555 -13.66 35.16 -28.11
CA SER A 555 -13.39 33.83 -27.56
C SER A 555 -13.85 33.64 -26.11
N SER A 556 -14.44 34.66 -25.49
CA SER A 556 -14.88 34.63 -24.10
C SER A 556 -16.25 33.92 -23.90
N ILE A 557 -16.23 32.94 -22.97
CA ILE A 557 -17.26 32.60 -21.97
C ILE A 557 -18.18 31.37 -22.15
N THR A 558 -18.32 30.66 -23.27
CA THR A 558 -19.22 29.45 -23.24
C THR A 558 -18.77 28.18 -23.95
N SER A 559 -17.78 28.20 -24.85
CA SER A 559 -17.45 26.99 -25.62
C SER A 559 -16.28 26.15 -25.08
N TYR A 560 -15.39 26.70 -24.25
CA TYR A 560 -14.14 26.02 -23.88
C TYR A 560 -14.28 25.08 -22.67
N GLY A 561 -15.18 25.37 -21.72
CA GLY A 561 -15.37 24.53 -20.52
C GLY A 561 -15.94 23.13 -20.81
N LYS A 562 -16.63 22.92 -21.94
CA LYS A 562 -17.25 21.63 -22.30
C LYS A 562 -16.38 20.69 -23.13
N LYS A 563 -15.32 21.18 -23.79
CA LYS A 563 -14.55 20.40 -24.77
C LYS A 563 -13.21 19.88 -24.25
N LEU A 564 -12.71 20.44 -23.14
CA LEU A 564 -11.47 20.00 -22.48
C LEU A 564 -11.68 18.87 -21.46
N SER A 565 -12.92 18.57 -21.08
CA SER A 565 -13.23 17.45 -20.18
C SER A 565 -13.20 16.06 -20.87
N SER A 566 -12.92 16.00 -22.18
CA SER A 566 -13.10 14.76 -22.97
C SER A 566 -11.90 14.31 -23.81
N THR A 567 -10.72 14.95 -23.72
CA THR A 567 -9.58 14.58 -24.58
C THR A 567 -8.28 14.53 -23.79
N SER A 568 -7.58 13.39 -23.85
CA SER A 568 -6.29 13.22 -23.20
C SER A 568 -5.22 14.09 -23.89
N SER A 569 -4.39 14.75 -23.10
CA SER A 569 -3.37 15.73 -23.48
C SER A 569 -2.24 15.19 -24.39
N ILE A 570 -2.25 13.91 -24.74
CA ILE A 570 -1.16 13.23 -25.45
C ILE A 570 -1.30 13.33 -26.98
N GLU A 571 -2.52 13.36 -27.53
CA GLU A 571 -2.71 13.41 -29.00
C GLU A 571 -2.26 14.74 -29.64
N TYR A 572 -2.19 15.82 -28.86
CA TYR A 572 -1.79 17.14 -29.34
C TYR A 572 -0.27 17.33 -29.51
N LEU A 573 0.56 16.50 -28.87
CA LEU A 573 2.02 16.68 -28.84
C LEU A 573 2.75 16.13 -30.10
N ASN A 574 2.07 15.33 -30.92
CA ASN A 574 2.67 14.71 -32.10
C ASN A 574 2.89 15.69 -33.28
N GLY A 575 2.35 16.91 -33.22
CA GLY A 575 2.50 17.94 -34.26
C GLY A 575 3.65 18.95 -34.07
N PHE A 576 4.43 18.87 -32.98
CA PHE A 576 5.43 19.89 -32.65
C PHE A 576 6.86 19.57 -33.16
N PRO A 577 7.65 20.58 -33.60
CA PRO A 577 9.05 20.42 -33.96
C PRO A 577 9.91 19.91 -32.79
N TYR A 578 10.98 19.15 -33.10
CA TYR A 578 11.80 18.41 -32.14
C TYR A 578 12.34 19.26 -30.97
N TYR A 579 12.73 20.51 -31.22
CA TYR A 579 13.23 21.45 -30.20
C TYR A 579 12.20 21.75 -29.09
N TRP A 580 10.90 21.75 -29.41
CA TRP A 580 9.84 21.98 -28.43
C TRP A 580 9.60 20.76 -27.55
N LYS A 581 9.88 19.55 -28.04
CA LYS A 581 9.77 18.33 -27.22
C LYS A 581 10.78 18.39 -26.07
N ASP A 582 12.01 18.81 -26.31
CA ASP A 582 13.05 18.85 -25.26
C ASP A 582 12.77 19.92 -24.18
N VAL A 583 12.24 21.10 -24.55
CA VAL A 583 11.86 22.14 -23.57
C VAL A 583 10.63 21.74 -22.75
N LEU A 584 9.66 21.05 -23.38
CA LEU A 584 8.47 20.53 -22.71
C LEU A 584 8.78 19.33 -21.81
N PHE A 585 9.67 18.44 -22.25
CA PHE A 585 10.14 17.30 -21.46
C PHE A 585 10.93 17.76 -20.24
N ASN A 586 11.82 18.75 -20.37
CA ASN A 586 12.63 19.21 -19.25
C ASN A 586 11.83 19.96 -18.16
N ASN A 587 10.71 20.62 -18.52
CA ASN A 587 9.85 21.30 -17.54
C ASN A 587 8.80 20.37 -16.91
N MET A 588 8.41 19.27 -17.56
CA MET A 588 7.53 18.24 -16.98
C MET A 588 8.24 17.29 -16.00
N LEU A 589 9.58 17.34 -15.91
CA LEU A 589 10.38 16.49 -15.01
C LEU A 589 10.38 16.94 -13.53
N VAL A 590 9.68 18.02 -13.17
CA VAL A 590 9.54 18.47 -11.77
C VAL A 590 8.17 18.02 -11.24
N SER A 591 8.19 17.26 -10.13
CA SER A 591 7.12 16.40 -9.58
C SER A 591 5.78 17.04 -9.22
N ASP A 592 5.61 18.34 -9.41
CA ASP A 592 4.46 19.09 -8.92
C ASP A 592 3.99 20.15 -9.92
N SER A 593 4.28 19.96 -11.22
CA SER A 593 3.95 20.93 -12.26
C SER A 593 2.68 20.59 -13.06
N PHE A 594 1.79 21.57 -13.25
CA PHE A 594 0.75 21.52 -14.29
C PHE A 594 1.03 22.61 -15.31
N THR A 595 1.08 22.22 -16.59
CA THR A 595 1.32 23.13 -17.70
C THR A 595 0.02 23.40 -18.44
N LEU A 596 -0.50 24.63 -18.32
CA LEU A 596 -1.67 25.09 -19.06
C LEU A 596 -1.23 25.67 -20.41
N PHE A 597 -1.81 25.15 -21.49
CA PHE A 597 -1.70 25.77 -22.81
C PHE A 597 -2.91 26.68 -23.04
N VAL A 598 -2.67 27.99 -23.07
CA VAL A 598 -3.69 28.94 -23.52
C VAL A 598 -3.40 29.25 -24.98
N ALA A 599 -4.00 28.46 -25.87
CA ALA A 599 -4.04 28.76 -27.29
C ALA A 599 -5.45 29.26 -27.65
N PRO A 600 -5.62 30.54 -28.00
CA PRO A 600 -6.78 30.92 -28.80
C PRO A 600 -6.69 30.15 -30.13
N HIS A 601 -7.84 29.89 -30.74
CA HIS A 601 -8.09 29.14 -31.99
C HIS A 601 -6.99 29.17 -33.09
N ARG A 602 -7.07 28.26 -34.08
CA ARG A 602 -6.14 28.00 -35.23
C ARG A 602 -5.50 29.18 -36.02
N SER A 603 -5.75 30.43 -35.63
CA SER A 603 -5.21 31.68 -36.17
C SER A 603 -4.52 32.57 -35.12
N ALA A 604 -4.15 32.04 -33.94
CA ALA A 604 -3.54 32.84 -32.88
C ALA A 604 -2.02 32.99 -33.05
N ASP A 605 -1.59 34.25 -33.07
CA ASP A 605 -0.21 34.71 -33.23
C ASP A 605 0.63 34.61 -31.94
N LEU A 606 0.00 34.35 -30.79
CA LEU A 606 0.61 34.23 -29.47
C LEU A 606 0.15 32.93 -28.77
N ILE A 607 1.12 32.16 -28.28
CA ILE A 607 0.94 31.01 -27.40
C ILE A 607 1.54 31.35 -26.05
N THR A 608 0.72 31.33 -25.00
CA THR A 608 1.18 31.46 -23.62
C THR A 608 1.23 30.08 -22.98
N LEU A 609 2.42 29.70 -22.54
CA LEU A 609 2.68 28.53 -21.71
C LEU A 609 2.70 28.99 -20.25
N VAL A 610 1.89 28.39 -19.39
CA VAL A 610 1.97 28.64 -17.94
C VAL A 610 2.28 27.33 -17.25
N THR A 611 3.43 27.25 -16.59
CA THR A 611 3.84 26.11 -15.77
C THR A 611 3.69 26.49 -14.30
N VAL A 612 2.75 25.85 -13.61
CA VAL A 612 2.53 26.08 -12.18
C VAL A 612 3.13 24.92 -11.42
N THR A 613 4.06 25.19 -10.50
CA THR A 613 4.58 24.21 -9.54
C THR A 613 4.07 24.50 -8.12
N ALA A 614 4.33 23.61 -7.17
CA ALA A 614 3.99 23.83 -5.75
C ALA A 614 4.66 25.07 -5.12
N SER A 615 5.73 25.62 -5.73
CA SER A 615 6.50 26.75 -5.19
C SER A 615 6.71 27.91 -6.16
N GLN A 616 6.37 27.77 -7.44
CA GLN A 616 6.64 28.77 -8.47
C GLN A 616 5.57 28.75 -9.56
N ILE A 617 5.21 29.90 -10.11
CA ILE A 617 4.49 30.02 -11.38
C ILE A 617 5.49 30.53 -12.41
N ARG A 618 5.64 29.82 -13.54
CA ARG A 618 6.51 30.23 -14.65
C ARG A 618 5.69 30.49 -15.89
N PHE A 619 5.93 31.63 -16.53
CA PHE A 619 5.32 32.00 -17.80
C PHE A 619 6.32 31.86 -18.94
N GLY A 620 5.92 31.17 -20.00
CA GLY A 620 6.64 31.11 -21.27
C GLY A 620 5.79 31.75 -22.36
N LEU A 621 6.24 32.86 -22.93
CA LEU A 621 5.56 33.51 -24.06
C LEU A 621 6.23 33.05 -25.35
N SER A 622 5.45 32.56 -26.31
CA SER A 622 5.93 32.18 -27.64
C SER A 622 5.05 32.77 -28.73
N PHE A 623 5.66 33.45 -29.69
CA PHE A 623 4.97 34.02 -30.84
C PHE A 623 5.22 33.17 -32.08
N GLN A 624 4.23 33.04 -32.96
CA GLN A 624 4.45 32.38 -34.24
C GLN A 624 5.43 33.19 -35.11
N LYS A 625 6.24 32.49 -35.90
CA LYS A 625 7.32 33.08 -36.73
C LYS A 625 6.84 34.14 -37.73
N ASN A 626 5.54 34.20 -38.04
CA ASN A 626 4.97 35.17 -38.97
C ASN A 626 4.62 36.52 -38.32
N VAL A 627 4.77 36.65 -37.00
CA VAL A 627 4.58 37.90 -36.24
C VAL A 627 5.90 38.68 -36.20
N THR A 628 6.46 38.99 -37.36
CA THR A 628 7.75 39.69 -37.47
C THR A 628 7.66 41.20 -37.21
N SER A 629 6.48 41.72 -36.89
CA SER A 629 6.22 43.16 -36.73
C SER A 629 6.14 43.66 -35.28
N LEU A 630 6.25 42.79 -34.27
CA LEU A 630 6.26 43.23 -32.87
C LEU A 630 7.69 43.59 -32.44
N PRO A 631 7.91 44.75 -31.79
CA PRO A 631 9.22 45.09 -31.25
C PRO A 631 9.69 44.01 -30.26
N PRO A 632 10.98 43.61 -30.26
CA PRO A 632 11.50 42.67 -29.26
C PRO A 632 11.21 43.07 -27.81
N ARG A 633 11.09 44.38 -27.54
CA ARG A 633 10.74 44.96 -26.24
C ARG A 633 9.32 44.62 -25.79
N PHE A 634 8.38 44.36 -26.70
CA PHE A 634 6.99 44.01 -26.39
C PHE A 634 6.89 42.75 -25.52
N VAL A 635 7.71 41.74 -25.83
CA VAL A 635 7.71 40.45 -25.11
C VAL A 635 8.18 40.64 -23.67
N HIS A 636 9.16 41.53 -23.46
CA HIS A 636 9.68 41.86 -22.13
C HIS A 636 8.63 42.60 -21.29
N ILE A 637 8.03 43.65 -21.85
CA ILE A 637 6.97 44.44 -21.19
C ILE A 637 5.76 43.57 -20.85
N LEU A 638 5.36 42.68 -21.76
CA LEU A 638 4.27 41.74 -21.49
C LEU A 638 4.61 40.76 -20.37
N GLY A 639 5.87 40.32 -20.27
CA GLY A 639 6.35 39.50 -19.16
C GLY A 639 6.25 40.23 -17.82
N GLU A 640 6.74 41.47 -17.75
CA GLU A 640 6.70 42.32 -16.55
C GLU A 640 5.25 42.58 -16.09
N TYR A 641 4.33 42.89 -17.01
CA TYR A 641 2.93 43.10 -16.63
C TYR A 641 2.20 41.82 -16.21
N ILE A 642 2.55 40.66 -16.77
CA ILE A 642 2.01 39.38 -16.28
C ILE A 642 2.50 39.14 -14.85
N GLU A 643 3.77 39.40 -14.57
CA GLU A 643 4.35 39.27 -13.23
C GLU A 643 3.65 40.21 -12.22
N GLU A 644 3.51 41.50 -12.56
CA GLU A 644 2.80 42.48 -11.71
C GLU A 644 1.34 42.11 -11.45
N GLU A 645 0.58 41.71 -12.47
CA GLU A 645 -0.82 41.29 -12.32
C GLU A 645 -0.93 40.04 -11.44
N MET A 646 0.04 39.13 -11.53
CA MET A 646 0.08 37.91 -10.73
C MET A 646 0.54 38.15 -9.29
N GLU A 647 1.38 39.17 -9.04
CA GLU A 647 1.71 39.60 -7.67
C GLU A 647 0.54 40.30 -6.97
N GLN A 648 -0.32 40.98 -7.73
CA GLN A 648 -1.51 41.65 -7.19
C GLN A 648 -2.65 40.67 -6.84
N LEU A 649 -2.69 39.50 -7.49
CA LEU A 649 -3.67 38.43 -7.30
C LEU A 649 -3.25 37.45 -6.20
#